data_AF-A0A841PFF9-F1
#
_entry.id   AF-A0A841PFF9-F1
#
_cell.length_a   1.000
_cell.length_b   1.000
_cell.length_c   1.000
_cell.angle_alpha   90.00
_cell.angle_beta   90.00
_cell.angle_gamma   90.00
#
_symmetry.space_group_name_H-M   'P 1'
#
loop_
_entity.id
_entity.type
_entity.pdbx_description
1 polymer ?
#
loop_
_entity_poly.entity_id
_entity_poly.type
_entity_poly.pdbx_seq_one_letter_code
_entity_poly.pdbx_strand_id
1 'polypeptide(L)'
;MNIQSKHTEPLILSGRDVTAVLGPTNTGKTHLAIERMVAHESGIIGLPLRLLAREVYGRVCEKVGAHKVALITGEEKIQPPGAKYSVCTVEAMPRETDAAFVAIDEVQLAGDLERGHIFTDRILHLRGRQETLLLGAATMHGILQRLLKGVSVVTRPRLSHLAYAGSKKLTRLPRRTAIVAFSADEVYAIAELIRRQQGGAAVVLGALSPRTRNAQVALFQSGDVDYLIATDAIGMGLNLDLDHVAFAQNRKFDGYQYRNLTAAELGQIAGRAGRHLRDGTFGVTGQVDPLDEDLVKKIEGHDFDPVKVLQWRTAHFDFASLDALKRSIETNAPVEGLTRALPAVDAQALEHLSRDEDIRALATNAKRVALLWEACALPDYRKIAPAQHADLIASIYTDLARHGHVDENYMAEQVRRADTTEGDIDTLSHRIAQIRTWTFVSNRPGWLADQAHWQEKTREIEDRLSDALHERLTKRFVDRRTSVLMRRLRENTMPEAEISPTGTVLVEGHHVGELQGFRFTADQTAGGEDAKAVRTAAQKALAAEFEARAERFGASANGDIALGSDGTLRWIGAPIGTLVAGEDTLKPRLVLLADEQLTGPARDRVAARAERFVNFQIELLLKPLVDLKNADQIAGIGRGIAFQLVENFGLINRRDIAEEMKSLDQEGRAALRRLGVRFGAYHVFVPALIKPAPAGLVTLLWALKNDGKDKPGFGDVVHALASGRTSVVIDPAFDKTFYKLAGYRNLGRRAVRIDILERLADLIRPATNWKPGLGQRPDGAYDGQSFMVTPPMMSILGATADDMEEILKGLGYRAEPKPAVEVKARLEAQDNAAREAAAVKAAAEEAALAEQAKAAEAVAVDAAAEAPVEGSEPAAAVEATAEIPAEPVAEAAEPVAAEQPEAPAEATQEAVSEAVAEVAAEPVLTAEPEAEAEPVAAASAEPVSEAAPAAEAADEPVLVADAAAGEPAPEAEAPKPILLWRQGRFEQRPRHPGRNNRSRNGQARGRSDAPADAAGAPAAATPGERPAHEGRRDGSGKPRFDRSKFKPKPQGEGEPRREGRPQGERPDRREGRPDWKGGRPDGKGGGPDRAKGGGKPAFQPKPREERPVRFDPDSPFAKLAALRDQLKK
;
A
#
# COMPACT_ATOMS: atom_id res chain seq x y z
N MET A 1 -1.25 13.24 55.20
CA MET A 1 -1.15 12.30 56.36
C MET A 1 -1.46 13.08 57.63
N ASN A 2 -2.28 12.56 58.54
CA ASN A 2 -2.52 13.21 59.84
C ASN A 2 -1.37 12.86 60.80
N ILE A 3 -0.50 13.83 61.12
CA ILE A 3 0.43 13.72 62.26
C ILE A 3 -0.29 14.17 63.54
N GLN A 4 -1.47 13.60 63.79
CA GLN A 4 -2.22 13.89 65.01
C GLN A 4 -1.45 13.33 66.21
N SER A 5 -1.13 14.22 67.15
CA SER A 5 -0.31 13.96 68.32
C SER A 5 -1.09 13.22 69.42
N LYS A 6 -1.38 11.94 69.16
CA LYS A 6 -1.78 10.92 70.14
C LYS A 6 -1.50 9.51 69.62
N HIS A 7 -0.41 8.93 70.12
CA HIS A 7 -0.49 7.67 70.84
C HIS A 7 0.40 7.79 72.08
N THR A 8 -0.06 7.22 73.18
CA THR A 8 0.74 6.93 74.39
C THR A 8 0.55 5.47 74.81
N GLU A 9 0.04 4.64 73.89
CA GLU A 9 -0.28 3.24 74.12
C GLU A 9 0.90 2.33 73.73
N PRO A 10 1.07 1.17 74.40
CA PRO A 10 2.12 0.21 74.07
C PRO A 10 1.83 -0.57 72.78
N LEU A 11 2.90 -1.09 72.14
CA LEU A 11 2.78 -1.93 70.94
C LEU A 11 1.83 -3.12 71.15
N ILE A 12 0.88 -3.34 70.24
CA ILE A 12 -0.07 -4.46 70.33
C ILE A 12 0.58 -5.73 69.77
N LEU A 13 1.46 -6.33 70.58
CA LEU A 13 2.16 -7.60 70.29
C LEU A 13 1.26 -8.86 70.40
N SER A 14 -0.05 -8.66 70.53
CA SER A 14 -1.07 -9.71 70.46
C SER A 14 -1.53 -9.91 69.02
N GLY A 15 -1.50 -11.16 68.57
CA GLY A 15 -2.11 -11.62 67.33
C GLY A 15 -3.52 -12.20 67.50
N ARG A 16 -4.07 -12.17 68.72
CA ARG A 16 -5.46 -12.58 68.97
C ARG A 16 -6.40 -11.76 68.09
N ASP A 17 -7.36 -12.43 67.46
CA ASP A 17 -8.35 -11.86 66.53
C ASP A 17 -7.74 -11.21 65.26
N VAL A 18 -6.45 -11.52 64.99
CA VAL A 18 -5.73 -11.19 63.76
C VAL A 18 -5.50 -12.47 62.93
N THR A 19 -5.84 -12.43 61.64
CA THR A 19 -5.55 -13.52 60.68
C THR A 19 -4.67 -13.03 59.54
N ALA A 20 -3.48 -13.62 59.41
CA ALA A 20 -2.55 -13.40 58.32
C ALA A 20 -2.88 -14.34 57.14
N VAL A 21 -3.44 -13.79 56.06
CA VAL A 21 -3.68 -14.53 54.81
C VAL A 21 -2.47 -14.35 53.89
N LEU A 22 -1.63 -15.37 53.79
CA LEU A 22 -0.32 -15.28 53.13
C LEU A 22 -0.24 -16.14 51.86
N GLY A 23 0.55 -15.71 50.88
CA GLY A 23 0.80 -16.45 49.64
C GLY A 23 1.34 -15.57 48.51
N PRO A 24 1.70 -16.14 47.35
CA PRO A 24 2.19 -15.39 46.19
C PRO A 24 1.12 -14.46 45.58
N THR A 25 1.43 -13.82 44.45
CA THR A 25 0.46 -13.14 43.58
C THR A 25 -0.51 -14.14 42.95
N ASN A 26 -1.60 -13.66 42.31
CA ASN A 26 -2.66 -14.49 41.72
C ASN A 26 -3.24 -15.57 42.68
N THR A 27 -3.52 -15.16 43.93
CA THR A 27 -4.03 -16.00 45.04
C THR A 27 -5.41 -15.58 45.58
N GLY A 28 -5.98 -14.48 45.05
CA GLY A 28 -7.31 -13.98 45.47
C GLY A 28 -7.38 -13.42 46.90
N LYS A 29 -6.25 -13.03 47.53
CA LYS A 29 -6.21 -12.44 48.89
C LYS A 29 -7.08 -11.19 49.03
N THR A 30 -6.84 -10.16 48.22
CA THR A 30 -7.58 -8.88 48.28
C THR A 30 -9.07 -9.07 47.98
N HIS A 31 -9.43 -10.02 47.11
CA HIS A 31 -10.83 -10.37 46.82
C HIS A 31 -11.52 -10.97 48.06
N LEU A 32 -10.87 -11.93 48.74
CA LEU A 32 -11.36 -12.48 50.02
C LEU A 32 -11.53 -11.37 51.07
N ALA A 33 -10.60 -10.43 51.18
CA ALA A 33 -10.71 -9.31 52.12
C ALA A 33 -11.87 -8.36 51.78
N ILE A 34 -12.20 -8.15 50.50
CA ILE A 34 -13.39 -7.39 50.09
C ILE A 34 -14.68 -8.14 50.45
N GLU A 35 -14.76 -9.46 50.24
CA GLU A 35 -15.93 -10.25 50.67
C GLU A 35 -16.12 -10.20 52.19
N ARG A 36 -15.04 -10.37 52.96
CA ARG A 36 -15.08 -10.27 54.42
C ARG A 36 -15.50 -8.88 54.87
N MET A 37 -14.85 -7.82 54.36
CA MET A 37 -15.17 -6.43 54.74
C MET A 37 -16.65 -6.09 54.55
N VAL A 38 -17.24 -6.47 53.43
CA VAL A 38 -18.65 -6.18 53.08
C VAL A 38 -19.65 -7.03 53.89
N ALA A 39 -19.19 -8.10 54.54
CA ALA A 39 -20.00 -8.90 55.47
C ALA A 39 -20.05 -8.32 56.91
N HIS A 40 -19.24 -7.32 57.23
CA HIS A 40 -19.25 -6.63 58.53
C HIS A 40 -19.99 -5.29 58.48
N GLU A 41 -20.43 -4.79 59.64
CA GLU A 41 -21.26 -3.56 59.74
C GLU A 41 -20.54 -2.26 59.32
N SER A 42 -19.22 -2.26 59.38
CA SER A 42 -18.29 -1.20 58.95
C SER A 42 -16.88 -1.78 58.75
N GLY A 43 -16.05 -1.16 57.91
CA GLY A 43 -14.72 -1.70 57.63
C GLY A 43 -13.72 -0.73 57.00
N ILE A 44 -12.43 -0.97 57.24
CA ILE A 44 -11.33 -0.20 56.62
C ILE A 44 -10.37 -1.16 55.91
N ILE A 45 -9.95 -0.81 54.68
CA ILE A 45 -8.90 -1.53 53.96
C ILE A 45 -7.79 -0.59 53.49
N GLY A 46 -6.58 -0.84 53.97
CA GLY A 46 -5.36 -0.13 53.64
C GLY A 46 -4.59 -0.85 52.53
N LEU A 47 -4.32 -0.13 51.45
CA LEU A 47 -3.69 -0.65 50.23
C LEU A 47 -2.38 0.09 49.95
N PRO A 48 -1.38 -0.55 49.32
CA PRO A 48 -0.05 0.04 49.24
C PRO A 48 0.10 1.15 48.20
N LEU A 49 -0.88 1.34 47.31
CA LEU A 49 -0.80 2.25 46.16
C LEU A 49 -2.17 2.90 45.90
N ARG A 50 -2.19 4.18 45.53
CA ARG A 50 -3.42 4.93 45.15
C ARG A 50 -4.23 4.23 44.05
N LEU A 51 -3.57 3.56 43.11
CA LEU A 51 -4.21 2.78 42.05
C LEU A 51 -5.02 1.59 42.61
N LEU A 52 -4.47 0.84 43.56
CA LEU A 52 -5.21 -0.22 44.26
C LEU A 52 -6.33 0.34 45.11
N ALA A 53 -6.11 1.46 45.81
CA ALA A 53 -7.18 2.12 46.56
C ALA A 53 -8.35 2.51 45.64
N ARG A 54 -8.09 3.04 44.44
CA ARG A 54 -9.12 3.36 43.45
C ARG A 54 -9.80 2.11 42.86
N GLU A 55 -9.05 1.05 42.56
CA GLU A 55 -9.56 -0.24 42.04
C GLU A 55 -10.48 -0.94 43.06
N VAL A 56 -10.06 -0.98 44.34
CA VAL A 56 -10.86 -1.56 45.42
C VAL A 56 -12.06 -0.68 45.76
N TYR A 57 -11.92 0.64 45.75
CA TYR A 57 -13.04 1.57 45.92
C TYR A 57 -14.14 1.30 44.89
N GLY A 58 -13.79 1.12 43.61
CA GLY A 58 -14.73 0.75 42.55
C GLY A 58 -15.51 -0.53 42.89
N ARG A 59 -14.80 -1.63 43.17
CA ARG A 59 -15.40 -2.93 43.52
C ARG A 59 -16.27 -2.91 44.77
N VAL A 60 -15.95 -2.07 45.75
CA VAL A 60 -16.78 -1.91 46.97
C VAL A 60 -18.01 -1.06 46.64
N CYS A 61 -17.87 0.03 45.86
CA CYS A 61 -19.01 0.85 45.40
C CYS A 61 -20.02 0.04 44.58
N GLU A 62 -19.54 -0.84 43.69
CA GLU A 62 -20.36 -1.78 42.90
C GLU A 62 -21.21 -2.71 43.79
N LYS A 63 -20.73 -3.06 44.98
CA LYS A 63 -21.40 -3.99 45.90
C LYS A 63 -22.36 -3.33 46.90
N VAL A 64 -22.00 -2.17 47.44
CA VAL A 64 -22.76 -1.54 48.55
C VAL A 64 -23.36 -0.17 48.22
N GLY A 65 -23.03 0.38 47.05
CA GLY A 65 -23.40 1.73 46.62
C GLY A 65 -22.41 2.78 47.12
N ALA A 66 -21.98 3.69 46.22
CA ALA A 66 -20.91 4.66 46.48
C ALA A 66 -21.15 5.56 47.71
N HIS A 67 -22.41 5.88 48.05
CA HIS A 67 -22.75 6.67 49.24
C HIS A 67 -22.32 6.01 50.58
N LYS A 68 -22.00 4.71 50.60
CA LYS A 68 -21.49 4.01 51.79
C LYS A 68 -19.97 3.91 51.86
N VAL A 69 -19.24 4.41 50.86
CA VAL A 69 -17.81 4.13 50.67
C VAL A 69 -17.02 5.43 50.59
N ALA A 70 -15.97 5.54 51.39
CA ALA A 70 -14.97 6.60 51.28
C ALA A 70 -13.72 6.10 50.53
N LEU A 71 -13.09 7.01 49.78
CA LEU A 71 -11.73 6.87 49.24
C LEU A 71 -10.84 7.92 49.91
N ILE A 72 -9.72 7.51 50.52
CA ILE A 72 -8.80 8.44 51.19
C ILE A 72 -7.35 8.11 50.81
N THR A 73 -6.70 8.98 50.06
CA THR A 73 -5.26 8.90 49.73
C THR A 73 -4.52 10.15 50.23
N GLY A 74 -3.28 10.40 49.79
CA GLY A 74 -2.57 11.64 50.12
C GLY A 74 -3.05 12.87 49.32
N GLU A 75 -3.70 12.63 48.18
CA GLU A 75 -3.94 13.59 47.10
C GLU A 75 -5.40 13.61 46.62
N GLU A 76 -6.22 12.65 47.06
CA GLU A 76 -7.62 12.47 46.67
C GLU A 76 -8.44 12.01 47.87
N LYS A 77 -9.53 12.73 48.17
CA LYS A 77 -10.42 12.40 49.29
C LYS A 77 -11.88 12.48 48.86
N ILE A 78 -12.57 11.35 48.88
CA ILE A 78 -14.01 11.23 48.66
C ILE A 78 -14.59 10.67 49.96
N GLN A 79 -15.37 11.45 50.70
CA GLN A 79 -15.93 11.03 51.98
C GLN A 79 -17.42 11.39 52.08
N PRO A 80 -18.33 10.53 51.60
CA PRO A 80 -19.78 10.73 51.74
C PRO A 80 -20.21 10.79 53.22
N PRO A 81 -21.24 11.59 53.56
CA PRO A 81 -21.84 11.57 54.89
C PRO A 81 -22.32 10.17 55.27
N GLY A 82 -21.87 9.64 56.41
CA GLY A 82 -22.27 8.31 56.90
C GLY A 82 -21.63 7.12 56.17
N ALA A 83 -20.53 7.32 55.44
CA ALA A 83 -19.79 6.22 54.82
C ALA A 83 -19.36 5.15 55.85
N LYS A 84 -19.74 3.89 55.61
CA LYS A 84 -19.47 2.74 56.49
C LYS A 84 -18.17 2.01 56.17
N TYR A 85 -17.68 2.17 54.95
CA TYR A 85 -16.45 1.52 54.48
C TYR A 85 -15.43 2.58 54.04
N SER A 86 -14.19 2.45 54.48
CA SER A 86 -13.09 3.32 54.03
C SER A 86 -12.04 2.53 53.28
N VAL A 87 -11.87 2.85 52.00
CA VAL A 87 -10.78 2.32 51.18
C VAL A 87 -9.70 3.40 51.13
N CYS A 88 -8.48 3.07 51.53
CA CYS A 88 -7.42 4.05 51.67
C CYS A 88 -6.04 3.50 51.35
N THR A 89 -5.06 4.38 51.17
CA THR A 89 -3.66 3.93 51.19
C THR A 89 -3.21 3.71 52.64
N VAL A 90 -2.21 2.85 52.88
CA VAL A 90 -1.75 2.52 54.25
C VAL A 90 -1.27 3.77 55.01
N GLU A 91 -0.73 4.76 54.31
CA GLU A 91 -0.30 6.06 54.84
C GLU A 91 -1.47 7.03 55.12
N ALA A 92 -2.63 6.77 54.51
CA ALA A 92 -3.89 7.50 54.69
C ALA A 92 -4.89 6.76 55.60
N MET A 93 -4.60 5.52 56.01
CA MET A 93 -5.35 4.84 57.08
C MET A 93 -5.31 5.68 58.36
N PRO A 94 -6.45 5.84 59.06
CA PRO A 94 -6.46 6.43 60.38
C PRO A 94 -5.60 5.58 61.33
N ARG A 95 -5.06 6.25 62.36
CA ARG A 95 -4.22 5.62 63.39
C ARG A 95 -5.03 4.74 64.37
N GLU A 96 -6.27 5.14 64.61
CA GLU A 96 -7.25 4.48 65.49
C GLU A 96 -8.55 4.27 64.70
N THR A 97 -9.36 3.26 65.05
CA THR A 97 -10.68 3.04 64.42
C THR A 97 -11.63 2.26 65.31
N ASP A 98 -12.93 2.53 65.15
CA ASP A 98 -14.06 1.76 65.69
C ASP A 98 -14.67 0.82 64.65
N ALA A 99 -14.04 0.62 63.49
CA ALA A 99 -14.53 -0.27 62.44
C ALA A 99 -14.63 -1.72 62.93
N ALA A 100 -15.67 -2.45 62.49
CA ALA A 100 -15.80 -3.88 62.80
C ALA A 100 -14.69 -4.71 62.14
N PHE A 101 -14.31 -4.36 60.91
CA PHE A 101 -13.29 -5.04 60.12
C PHE A 101 -12.11 -4.12 59.76
N VAL A 102 -10.88 -4.63 59.84
CA VAL A 102 -9.69 -3.96 59.30
C VAL A 102 -8.90 -4.92 58.40
N ALA A 103 -8.45 -4.45 57.24
CA ALA A 103 -7.47 -5.16 56.41
C ALA A 103 -6.27 -4.28 56.04
N ILE A 104 -5.08 -4.88 55.99
CA ILE A 104 -3.84 -4.26 55.48
C ILE A 104 -3.29 -5.19 54.39
N ASP A 105 -3.11 -4.67 53.17
CA ASP A 105 -2.62 -5.44 52.01
C ASP A 105 -1.12 -5.24 51.72
N GLU A 106 -0.51 -6.24 51.11
CA GLU A 106 0.92 -6.37 50.80
C GLU A 106 1.85 -6.07 52.00
N VAL A 107 1.55 -6.65 53.18
CA VAL A 107 2.25 -6.39 54.46
C VAL A 107 3.76 -6.64 54.44
N GLN A 108 4.30 -7.36 53.46
CA GLN A 108 5.75 -7.48 53.25
C GLN A 108 6.46 -6.15 52.98
N LEU A 109 5.72 -5.11 52.57
CA LEU A 109 6.27 -3.76 52.50
C LEU A 109 6.70 -3.20 53.85
N ALA A 110 6.35 -3.82 54.99
CA ALA A 110 6.95 -3.49 56.29
C ALA A 110 8.49 -3.68 56.34
N GLY A 111 9.07 -4.44 55.41
CA GLY A 111 10.53 -4.52 55.21
C GLY A 111 11.16 -3.37 54.42
N ASP A 112 10.35 -2.54 53.73
CA ASP A 112 10.82 -1.47 52.85
C ASP A 112 11.53 -0.34 53.60
N LEU A 113 12.70 0.07 53.11
CA LEU A 113 13.63 0.98 53.78
C LEU A 113 13.08 2.41 53.98
N GLU A 114 12.21 2.88 53.09
CA GLU A 114 11.71 4.27 53.08
C GLU A 114 10.37 4.36 53.83
N ARG A 115 9.41 3.52 53.43
CA ARG A 115 7.99 3.59 53.83
C ARG A 115 7.52 2.41 54.67
N GLY A 116 8.31 1.36 54.84
CA GLY A 116 7.92 0.16 55.58
C GLY A 116 7.59 0.41 57.06
N HIS A 117 8.18 1.44 57.66
CA HIS A 117 7.85 1.86 59.02
C HIS A 117 6.36 2.22 59.22
N ILE A 118 5.67 2.69 58.17
CA ILE A 118 4.24 3.02 58.21
C ILE A 118 3.38 1.74 58.21
N PHE A 119 3.82 0.71 57.47
CA PHE A 119 3.17 -0.60 57.46
C PHE A 119 3.33 -1.28 58.83
N THR A 120 4.53 -1.24 59.40
CA THR A 120 4.81 -1.72 60.76
C THR A 120 3.95 -1.00 61.80
N ASP A 121 3.81 0.33 61.74
CA ASP A 121 2.93 1.12 62.62
C ASP A 121 1.47 0.66 62.54
N ARG A 122 0.93 0.43 61.33
CA ARG A 122 -0.45 -0.09 61.17
C ARG A 122 -0.59 -1.54 61.64
N ILE A 123 0.39 -2.42 61.39
CA ILE A 123 0.39 -3.81 61.84
C ILE A 123 0.44 -3.90 63.38
N LEU A 124 1.18 -3.01 64.05
CA LEU A 124 1.38 -3.03 65.51
C LEU A 124 0.31 -2.28 66.31
N HIS A 125 -0.50 -1.40 65.70
CA HIS A 125 -1.47 -0.57 66.44
C HIS A 125 -2.92 -0.66 65.93
N LEU A 126 -3.17 -0.89 64.64
CA LEU A 126 -4.55 -0.85 64.11
C LEU A 126 -5.24 -2.22 64.25
N ARG A 127 -6.49 -2.23 64.74
CA ARG A 127 -7.33 -3.43 64.91
C ARG A 127 -8.78 -3.11 64.57
N GLY A 128 -9.51 -4.07 64.01
CA GLY A 128 -10.97 -4.04 63.91
C GLY A 128 -11.63 -4.65 65.15
N ARG A 129 -12.84 -4.22 65.50
CA ARG A 129 -13.60 -4.74 66.67
C ARG A 129 -14.00 -6.23 66.57
N GLN A 130 -14.02 -6.80 65.36
CA GLN A 130 -14.49 -8.17 65.09
C GLN A 130 -13.46 -9.01 64.33
N GLU A 131 -12.77 -8.43 63.35
CA GLU A 131 -11.72 -9.12 62.57
C GLU A 131 -10.63 -8.14 62.10
N THR A 132 -9.36 -8.59 62.17
CA THR A 132 -8.23 -7.92 61.51
C THR A 132 -7.53 -8.88 60.54
N LEU A 133 -7.45 -8.52 59.25
CA LEU A 133 -6.74 -9.31 58.23
C LEU A 133 -5.40 -8.64 57.83
N LEU A 134 -4.34 -9.44 57.80
CA LEU A 134 -3.05 -9.07 57.24
C LEU A 134 -2.81 -9.87 55.95
N LEU A 135 -2.72 -9.21 54.80
CA LEU A 135 -2.59 -9.87 53.50
C LEU A 135 -1.17 -9.65 52.96
N GLY A 136 -0.50 -10.70 52.46
CA GLY A 136 0.84 -10.52 51.90
C GLY A 136 1.53 -11.78 51.39
N ALA A 137 2.84 -11.69 51.22
CA ALA A 137 3.72 -12.77 50.79
C ALA A 137 3.96 -13.82 51.88
N ALA A 138 4.23 -15.08 51.48
CA ALA A 138 4.53 -16.17 52.40
C ALA A 138 5.77 -15.93 53.28
N THR A 139 6.73 -15.12 52.79
CA THR A 139 7.96 -14.73 53.51
C THR A 139 7.71 -14.00 54.83
N MET A 140 6.51 -13.46 55.06
CA MET A 140 6.13 -12.77 56.30
C MET A 140 5.69 -13.71 57.44
N HIS A 141 5.50 -15.01 57.17
CA HIS A 141 4.96 -15.99 58.13
C HIS A 141 5.72 -15.98 59.47
N GLY A 142 7.05 -16.15 59.43
CA GLY A 142 7.87 -16.29 60.65
C GLY A 142 8.01 -15.00 61.45
N ILE A 143 8.02 -13.83 60.81
CA ILE A 143 8.13 -12.53 61.50
C ILE A 143 6.80 -12.09 62.09
N LEU A 144 5.68 -12.32 61.39
CA LEU A 144 4.35 -12.05 61.95
C LEU A 144 4.05 -12.93 63.18
N GLN A 145 4.41 -14.21 63.16
CA GLN A 145 4.26 -15.08 64.34
C GLN A 145 5.15 -14.66 65.52
N ARG A 146 6.34 -14.11 65.27
CA ARG A 146 7.24 -13.63 66.33
C ARG A 146 6.73 -12.35 66.99
N LEU A 147 6.22 -11.41 66.20
CA LEU A 147 5.76 -10.10 66.66
C LEU A 147 4.32 -10.15 67.22
N LEU A 148 3.42 -10.91 66.59
CA LEU A 148 2.00 -10.99 66.93
C LEU A 148 1.67 -12.35 67.53
N LYS A 149 1.91 -12.49 68.84
CA LYS A 149 1.76 -13.78 69.54
C LYS A 149 0.30 -14.24 69.49
N GLY A 150 0.06 -15.43 68.94
CA GLY A 150 -1.27 -16.00 68.75
C GLY A 150 -1.97 -15.64 67.43
N VAL A 151 -1.27 -15.05 66.46
CA VAL A 151 -1.81 -14.77 65.12
C VAL A 151 -2.22 -16.06 64.39
N SER A 152 -3.42 -16.07 63.81
CA SER A 152 -3.86 -17.13 62.90
C SER A 152 -3.19 -16.95 61.53
N VAL A 153 -2.71 -18.03 60.90
CA VAL A 153 -2.04 -17.94 59.58
C VAL A 153 -2.68 -18.89 58.58
N VAL A 154 -3.14 -18.33 57.46
CA VAL A 154 -3.83 -19.05 56.38
C VAL A 154 -3.04 -18.89 55.08
N THR A 155 -2.32 -19.93 54.68
CA THR A 155 -1.59 -19.95 53.41
C THR A 155 -2.53 -20.23 52.23
N ARG A 156 -2.43 -19.47 51.14
CA ARG A 156 -3.15 -19.73 49.88
C ARG A 156 -2.17 -20.03 48.74
N PRO A 157 -2.29 -21.18 48.05
CA PRO A 157 -1.51 -21.49 46.86
C PRO A 157 -1.96 -20.61 45.67
N ARG A 158 -1.07 -20.45 44.69
CA ARG A 158 -1.35 -19.73 43.45
C ARG A 158 -2.40 -20.47 42.61
N LEU A 159 -3.22 -19.72 41.87
CA LEU A 159 -4.32 -20.26 41.06
C LEU A 159 -3.90 -20.82 39.68
N SER A 160 -2.66 -20.56 39.23
CA SER A 160 -2.11 -21.05 37.97
C SER A 160 -0.60 -21.26 38.05
N HIS A 161 -0.05 -22.07 37.14
CA HIS A 161 1.38 -22.34 37.05
C HIS A 161 2.15 -21.12 36.50
N LEU A 162 3.43 -21.02 36.88
CA LEU A 162 4.40 -20.11 36.27
C LEU A 162 5.57 -20.95 35.78
N ALA A 163 5.95 -20.82 34.51
CA ALA A 163 7.03 -21.62 33.91
C ALA A 163 8.11 -20.75 33.25
N TYR A 164 9.37 -21.14 33.39
CA TYR A 164 10.49 -20.47 32.74
C TYR A 164 10.59 -20.85 31.26
N ALA A 165 10.59 -19.83 30.39
CA ALA A 165 10.62 -19.97 28.93
C ALA A 165 11.99 -19.62 28.32
N GLY A 166 13.04 -19.55 29.14
CA GLY A 166 14.42 -19.32 28.70
C GLY A 166 14.74 -17.87 28.30
N SER A 167 15.83 -17.71 27.57
CA SER A 167 16.21 -16.44 26.92
C SER A 167 15.60 -16.34 25.52
N LYS A 168 15.00 -15.18 25.20
CA LYS A 168 14.42 -14.89 23.89
C LYS A 168 14.86 -13.51 23.40
N LYS A 169 15.23 -13.40 22.12
CA LYS A 169 15.44 -12.09 21.47
C LYS A 169 14.13 -11.30 21.47
N LEU A 170 14.23 -9.97 21.54
CA LEU A 170 13.06 -9.08 21.64
C LEU A 170 12.03 -9.29 20.52
N THR A 171 12.52 -9.49 19.28
CA THR A 171 11.73 -9.85 18.07
C THR A 171 11.03 -11.21 18.11
N ARG A 172 11.27 -12.03 19.14
CA ARG A 172 10.74 -13.39 19.31
C ARG A 172 10.06 -13.58 20.66
N LEU A 173 9.75 -12.50 21.37
CA LEU A 173 8.86 -12.55 22.53
C LEU A 173 7.44 -12.90 22.05
N PRO A 174 6.65 -13.62 22.86
CA PRO A 174 5.25 -13.85 22.55
C PRO A 174 4.45 -12.54 22.66
N ARG A 175 3.27 -12.51 22.03
CA ARG A 175 2.30 -11.43 22.26
C ARG A 175 1.87 -11.41 23.74
N ARG A 176 1.40 -10.25 24.22
CA ARG A 176 1.04 -9.98 25.62
C ARG A 176 2.19 -10.21 26.61
N THR A 177 3.39 -9.79 26.19
CA THR A 177 4.58 -9.74 27.05
C THR A 177 4.70 -8.39 27.75
N ALA A 178 4.96 -8.41 29.06
CA ALA A 178 5.58 -7.27 29.74
C ALA A 178 7.11 -7.42 29.69
N ILE A 179 7.80 -6.37 29.23
CA ILE A 179 9.26 -6.30 29.17
C ILE A 179 9.73 -5.38 30.31
N VAL A 180 10.65 -5.85 31.15
CA VAL A 180 10.99 -5.17 32.41
C VAL A 180 12.44 -4.68 32.42
N ALA A 181 12.62 -3.38 32.67
CA ALA A 181 13.91 -2.70 32.85
C ALA A 181 13.83 -1.68 34.00
N PHE A 182 14.96 -1.19 34.51
CA PHE A 182 15.02 -0.41 35.77
C PHE A 182 15.53 1.03 35.60
N SER A 183 15.67 1.53 34.36
CA SER A 183 15.83 2.95 34.05
C SER A 183 14.80 3.41 33.01
N ALA A 184 14.48 4.71 33.01
CA ALA A 184 13.55 5.29 32.03
C ALA A 184 14.12 5.21 30.60
N ASP A 185 15.42 5.46 30.44
CA ASP A 185 16.12 5.44 29.15
C ASP A 185 16.00 4.09 28.45
N GLU A 186 16.19 3.01 29.19
CA GLU A 186 16.08 1.63 28.68
C GLU A 186 14.63 1.27 28.37
N VAL A 187 13.68 1.69 29.21
CA VAL A 187 12.25 1.53 28.90
C VAL A 187 11.88 2.24 27.59
N TYR A 188 12.36 3.47 27.37
CA TYR A 188 12.13 4.21 26.13
C TYR A 188 12.87 3.60 24.92
N ALA A 189 14.10 3.12 25.10
CA ALA A 189 14.89 2.49 24.03
C ALA A 189 14.26 1.16 23.56
N ILE A 190 13.82 0.33 24.51
CA ILE A 190 13.10 -0.92 24.23
C ILE A 190 11.74 -0.62 23.59
N ALA A 191 11.00 0.39 24.07
CA ALA A 191 9.69 0.76 23.50
C ALA A 191 9.80 1.27 22.06
N GLU A 192 10.80 2.10 21.74
CA GLU A 192 11.07 2.56 20.37
C GLU A 192 11.51 1.40 19.46
N LEU A 193 12.29 0.43 19.96
CA LEU A 193 12.68 -0.74 19.19
C LEU A 193 11.51 -1.72 18.94
N ILE A 194 10.63 -1.91 19.93
CA ILE A 194 9.37 -2.65 19.74
C ILE A 194 8.46 -1.95 18.74
N ARG A 195 8.26 -0.63 18.84
CA ARG A 195 7.44 0.14 17.89
C ARG A 195 7.90 -0.11 16.44
N ARG A 196 9.20 -0.02 16.18
CA ARG A 196 9.79 -0.24 14.84
C ARG A 196 9.67 -1.68 14.31
N GLN A 197 9.36 -2.66 15.15
CA GLN A 197 9.41 -4.09 14.81
C GLN A 197 8.08 -4.83 15.03
N GLN A 198 7.11 -4.22 15.72
CA GLN A 198 5.86 -4.85 16.15
C GLN A 198 4.66 -3.85 16.13
N GLY A 199 4.83 -2.65 15.58
CA GLY A 199 3.78 -1.63 15.44
C GLY A 199 3.55 -0.75 16.68
N GLY A 200 3.86 -1.20 17.90
CA GLY A 200 3.77 -0.33 19.07
C GLY A 200 3.90 -1.01 20.42
N ALA A 201 4.06 -0.19 21.46
CA ALA A 201 4.01 -0.62 22.85
C ALA A 201 3.45 0.44 23.79
N ALA A 202 2.92 -0.02 24.92
CA ALA A 202 2.56 0.81 26.06
C ALA A 202 3.78 0.96 27.00
N VAL A 203 3.87 2.10 27.68
CA VAL A 203 4.97 2.44 28.59
C VAL A 203 4.46 2.71 30.01
N VAL A 204 5.01 2.01 31.00
CA VAL A 204 4.64 2.16 32.43
C VAL A 204 5.88 2.35 33.32
N LEU A 205 6.16 3.61 33.67
CA LEU A 205 7.18 3.98 34.65
C LEU A 205 6.53 4.28 36.01
N GLY A 206 7.26 4.03 37.11
CA GLY A 206 6.80 4.36 38.46
C GLY A 206 6.50 5.84 38.71
N ALA A 207 7.11 6.75 37.94
CA ALA A 207 6.90 8.20 38.03
C ALA A 207 5.61 8.71 37.34
N LEU A 208 5.08 7.97 36.35
CA LEU A 208 3.89 8.36 35.59
C LEU A 208 2.69 8.54 36.52
N SER A 209 1.83 9.53 36.23
CA SER A 209 0.63 9.74 37.03
C SER A 209 -0.31 8.54 37.01
N PRO A 210 -1.19 8.38 38.02
CA PRO A 210 -2.24 7.37 38.00
C PRO A 210 -3.06 7.40 36.70
N ARG A 211 -3.33 8.60 36.17
CA ARG A 211 -4.07 8.82 34.92
C ARG A 211 -3.29 8.37 33.69
N THR A 212 -2.07 8.88 33.48
CA THR A 212 -1.22 8.48 32.35
C THR A 212 -0.96 6.97 32.35
N ARG A 213 -0.69 6.40 33.54
CA ARG A 213 -0.42 4.97 33.72
C ARG A 213 -1.65 4.12 33.40
N ASN A 214 -2.84 4.51 33.88
CA ASN A 214 -4.08 3.81 33.55
C ASN A 214 -4.42 3.90 32.05
N ALA A 215 -4.18 5.05 31.41
CA ALA A 215 -4.41 5.20 29.98
C ALA A 215 -3.43 4.36 29.12
N GLN A 216 -2.15 4.27 29.52
CA GLN A 216 -1.18 3.36 28.89
C GLN A 216 -1.54 1.88 29.11
N VAL A 217 -2.00 1.52 30.31
CA VAL A 217 -2.50 0.15 30.60
C VAL A 217 -3.78 -0.18 29.84
N ALA A 218 -4.70 0.78 29.68
CA ALA A 218 -5.91 0.61 28.89
C ALA A 218 -5.58 0.30 27.42
N LEU A 219 -4.60 1.00 26.84
CA LEU A 219 -4.11 0.79 25.46
C LEU A 219 -3.47 -0.61 25.27
N PHE A 220 -2.87 -1.19 26.31
CA PHE A 220 -2.41 -2.59 26.33
C PHE A 220 -3.56 -3.59 26.57
N GLN A 221 -4.57 -3.24 27.37
CA GLN A 221 -5.70 -4.13 27.70
C GLN A 221 -6.78 -4.17 26.61
N SER A 222 -6.93 -3.11 25.80
CA SER A 222 -7.78 -3.08 24.59
C SER A 222 -7.23 -3.93 23.44
N GLY A 223 -5.95 -4.30 23.50
CA GLY A 223 -5.24 -5.00 22.43
C GLY A 223 -4.68 -4.07 21.35
N ASP A 224 -4.69 -2.74 21.55
CA ASP A 224 -4.12 -1.78 20.61
C ASP A 224 -2.57 -1.81 20.59
N VAL A 225 -1.95 -2.47 21.58
CA VAL A 225 -0.55 -2.96 21.54
C VAL A 225 -0.41 -4.32 22.23
N ASP A 226 0.47 -5.18 21.71
CA ASP A 226 0.78 -6.50 22.28
C ASP A 226 1.85 -6.48 23.37
N TYR A 227 2.51 -5.34 23.58
CA TYR A 227 3.71 -5.24 24.42
C TYR A 227 3.61 -4.08 25.40
N LEU A 228 4.07 -4.31 26.62
CA LEU A 228 4.14 -3.34 27.71
C LEU A 228 5.58 -3.26 28.19
N ILE A 229 6.27 -2.13 28.01
CA ILE A 229 7.61 -1.93 28.60
C ILE A 229 7.44 -1.16 29.91
N ALA A 230 8.02 -1.67 30.99
CA ALA A 230 7.80 -1.11 32.33
C ALA A 230 8.97 -1.29 33.30
N THR A 231 8.89 -0.62 34.45
CA THR A 231 9.72 -0.94 35.63
C THR A 231 9.02 -1.92 36.57
N ASP A 232 9.68 -2.25 37.69
CA ASP A 232 9.09 -2.88 38.88
C ASP A 232 7.74 -2.30 39.34
N ALA A 233 7.35 -1.11 38.89
CA ALA A 233 6.03 -0.52 39.08
C ALA A 233 4.86 -1.39 38.57
N ILE A 234 5.06 -2.38 37.69
CA ILE A 234 4.02 -3.38 37.37
C ILE A 234 3.93 -4.54 38.38
N GLY A 235 4.98 -4.74 39.18
CA GLY A 235 5.04 -5.75 40.24
C GLY A 235 4.03 -5.49 41.37
N MET A 236 3.46 -4.29 41.46
CA MET A 236 2.43 -3.92 42.42
C MET A 236 1.36 -3.00 41.80
N GLY A 237 0.09 -3.31 42.03
CA GLY A 237 -1.00 -2.35 41.87
C GLY A 237 -1.44 -1.95 40.46
N LEU A 238 -1.31 -2.85 39.49
CA LEU A 238 -2.02 -2.78 38.21
C LEU A 238 -2.68 -4.12 37.90
N ASN A 239 -3.94 -4.09 37.43
CA ASN A 239 -4.63 -5.26 36.91
C ASN A 239 -4.27 -5.47 35.43
N LEU A 240 -3.23 -6.28 35.21
CA LEU A 240 -2.68 -6.62 33.89
C LEU A 240 -2.97 -8.09 33.55
N ASP A 241 -3.47 -8.33 32.34
CA ASP A 241 -3.65 -9.68 31.79
C ASP A 241 -2.42 -10.03 30.94
N LEU A 242 -1.33 -10.41 31.58
CA LEU A 242 -0.06 -10.79 30.94
C LEU A 242 0.04 -12.30 30.74
N ASP A 243 0.48 -12.74 29.57
CA ASP A 243 0.79 -14.16 29.30
C ASP A 243 2.30 -14.44 29.51
N HIS A 244 3.15 -13.42 29.36
CA HIS A 244 4.60 -13.52 29.54
C HIS A 244 5.22 -12.29 30.24
N VAL A 245 6.29 -12.51 31.00
CA VAL A 245 7.17 -11.47 31.57
C VAL A 245 8.61 -11.72 31.13
N ALA A 246 9.23 -10.75 30.47
CA ALA A 246 10.61 -10.82 29.98
C ALA A 246 11.49 -9.78 30.69
N PHE A 247 12.48 -10.23 31.46
CA PHE A 247 13.45 -9.35 32.09
C PHE A 247 14.51 -8.91 31.07
N ALA A 248 14.53 -7.62 30.73
CA ALA A 248 15.54 -7.00 29.87
C ALA A 248 16.75 -6.49 30.66
N GLN A 249 16.63 -6.42 31.99
CA GLN A 249 17.71 -6.19 32.97
C GLN A 249 17.47 -7.08 34.20
N ASN A 250 18.53 -7.43 34.94
CA ASN A 250 18.47 -8.20 36.21
C ASN A 250 19.09 -7.45 37.41
N ARG A 251 19.48 -6.19 37.21
CA ARG A 251 20.08 -5.28 38.20
C ARG A 251 19.27 -4.00 38.29
N LYS A 252 19.22 -3.40 39.49
CA LYS A 252 18.63 -2.08 39.71
C LYS A 252 19.46 -1.25 40.68
N PHE A 253 19.27 0.07 40.63
CA PHE A 253 19.72 0.97 41.68
C PHE A 253 18.74 0.89 42.86
N ASP A 254 19.24 0.74 44.08
CA ASP A 254 18.42 0.65 45.31
C ASP A 254 18.43 1.94 46.16
N GLY A 255 18.85 3.06 45.57
CA GLY A 255 19.10 4.33 46.27
C GLY A 255 20.56 4.52 46.67
N TYR A 256 21.33 3.44 46.78
CA TYR A 256 22.74 3.47 47.19
C TYR A 256 23.67 2.81 46.16
N GLN A 257 23.27 1.68 45.58
CA GLN A 257 24.13 0.90 44.67
C GLN A 257 23.37 0.11 43.60
N TYR A 258 24.08 -0.29 42.54
CA TYR A 258 23.55 -1.13 41.45
C TYR A 258 23.70 -2.63 41.74
N ARG A 259 22.77 -3.18 42.52
CA ARG A 259 22.75 -4.60 42.90
C ARG A 259 21.89 -5.48 41.97
N ASN A 260 22.07 -6.79 42.05
CA ASN A 260 21.14 -7.76 41.47
C ASN A 260 19.78 -7.72 42.19
N LEU A 261 18.73 -8.10 41.48
CA LEU A 261 17.42 -8.36 42.06
C LEU A 261 17.45 -9.63 42.92
N THR A 262 16.68 -9.63 44.01
CA THR A 262 16.43 -10.83 44.82
C THR A 262 15.41 -11.75 44.14
N ALA A 263 15.41 -13.04 44.53
CA ALA A 263 14.41 -14.00 44.05
C ALA A 263 12.97 -13.54 44.33
N ALA A 264 12.72 -12.88 45.46
CA ALA A 264 11.41 -12.31 45.80
C ALA A 264 11.01 -11.13 44.90
N GLU A 265 11.94 -10.23 44.56
CA GLU A 265 11.69 -9.12 43.63
C GLU A 265 11.39 -9.64 42.21
N LEU A 266 12.18 -10.61 41.73
CA LEU A 266 11.92 -11.30 40.46
C LEU A 266 10.57 -12.04 40.50
N GLY A 267 10.27 -12.76 41.58
CA GLY A 267 9.03 -13.51 41.76
C GLY A 267 7.77 -12.65 41.82
N GLN A 268 7.83 -11.47 42.43
CA GLN A 268 6.72 -10.52 42.48
C GLN A 268 6.40 -9.92 41.09
N ILE A 269 7.41 -9.76 40.23
CA ILE A 269 7.27 -9.25 38.86
C ILE A 269 6.87 -10.37 37.90
N ALA A 270 7.57 -11.50 37.90
CA ALA A 270 7.23 -12.70 37.10
C ALA A 270 5.85 -13.26 37.47
N GLY A 271 5.46 -13.14 38.73
CA GLY A 271 4.12 -13.45 39.25
C GLY A 271 2.99 -12.57 38.72
N ARG A 272 3.26 -11.65 37.79
CA ARG A 272 2.24 -10.92 37.03
C ARG A 272 1.87 -11.61 35.71
N ALA A 273 2.70 -12.53 35.19
CA ALA A 273 2.32 -13.40 34.07
C ALA A 273 1.42 -14.53 34.55
N GLY A 274 0.32 -14.81 33.83
CA GLY A 274 -0.68 -15.81 34.18
C GLY A 274 -1.67 -15.30 35.24
N ARG A 275 -2.97 -15.36 34.96
CA ARG A 275 -4.03 -14.76 35.78
C ARG A 275 -5.23 -15.69 35.92
N HIS A 276 -5.84 -15.73 37.10
CA HIS A 276 -6.83 -16.74 37.49
C HIS A 276 -6.29 -18.15 37.19
N LEU A 277 -6.98 -18.93 36.34
CA LEU A 277 -6.62 -20.29 35.93
C LEU A 277 -5.75 -20.35 34.67
N ARG A 278 -5.30 -19.20 34.11
CA ARG A 278 -4.37 -19.17 32.97
C ARG A 278 -2.93 -19.21 33.48
N ASP A 279 -2.17 -20.19 33.02
CA ASP A 279 -0.74 -20.29 33.30
C ASP A 279 0.03 -19.12 32.69
N GLY A 280 1.12 -18.75 33.35
CA GLY A 280 2.01 -17.69 32.92
C GLY A 280 3.40 -18.22 32.57
N THR A 281 4.15 -17.44 31.81
CA THR A 281 5.57 -17.74 31.58
C THR A 281 6.46 -16.54 31.91
N PHE A 282 7.70 -16.80 32.28
CA PHE A 282 8.71 -15.75 32.45
C PHE A 282 10.02 -16.12 31.75
N GLY A 283 10.85 -15.13 31.43
CA GLY A 283 12.09 -15.32 30.68
C GLY A 283 13.00 -14.11 30.76
N VAL A 284 14.11 -14.17 30.02
CA VAL A 284 15.07 -13.06 29.89
C VAL A 284 15.20 -12.61 28.43
N THR A 285 15.61 -11.36 28.23
CA THR A 285 15.78 -10.77 26.91
C THR A 285 16.89 -9.70 26.91
N GLY A 286 17.16 -9.08 25.76
CA GLY A 286 18.18 -8.05 25.62
C GLY A 286 19.59 -8.60 25.86
N GLN A 287 20.26 -8.07 26.89
CA GLN A 287 21.64 -8.43 27.28
C GLN A 287 21.70 -9.23 28.60
N VAL A 288 20.58 -9.78 29.07
CA VAL A 288 20.52 -10.56 30.31
C VAL A 288 20.80 -12.04 30.02
N ASP A 289 21.83 -12.58 30.69
CA ASP A 289 22.14 -14.00 30.68
C ASP A 289 20.98 -14.86 31.22
N PRO A 290 20.86 -16.13 30.80
CA PRO A 290 19.87 -17.06 31.37
C PRO A 290 19.97 -17.13 32.90
N LEU A 291 18.81 -17.18 33.57
CA LEU A 291 18.75 -17.33 35.03
C LEU A 291 19.25 -18.71 35.46
N ASP A 292 20.00 -18.76 36.58
CA ASP A 292 20.45 -19.99 37.22
C ASP A 292 19.27 -20.91 37.56
N GLU A 293 19.43 -22.23 37.42
CA GLU A 293 18.33 -23.17 37.65
C GLU A 293 17.72 -23.05 39.05
N ASP A 294 18.53 -22.77 40.08
CA ASP A 294 18.04 -22.69 41.46
C ASP A 294 17.29 -21.38 41.72
N LEU A 295 17.60 -20.32 40.98
CA LEU A 295 16.81 -19.09 40.95
C LEU A 295 15.48 -19.32 40.21
N VAL A 296 15.49 -20.08 39.11
CA VAL A 296 14.27 -20.50 38.40
C VAL A 296 13.37 -21.33 39.32
N LYS A 297 13.90 -22.37 39.97
CA LYS A 297 13.16 -23.24 40.92
C LYS A 297 12.52 -22.43 42.05
N LYS A 298 13.25 -21.46 42.63
CA LYS A 298 12.71 -20.52 43.63
C LYS A 298 11.54 -19.68 43.10
N ILE A 299 11.64 -19.15 41.87
CA ILE A 299 10.59 -18.31 41.26
C ILE A 299 9.34 -19.14 40.90
N GLU A 300 9.52 -20.33 40.32
CA GLU A 300 8.41 -21.23 39.93
C GLU A 300 7.69 -21.81 41.17
N GLY A 301 8.45 -22.27 42.17
CA GLY A 301 7.91 -22.80 43.43
C GLY A 301 7.40 -21.73 44.40
N HIS A 302 7.64 -20.45 44.12
CA HIS A 302 7.41 -19.32 45.03
C HIS A 302 8.10 -19.46 46.40
N ASP A 303 9.27 -20.12 46.42
CA ASP A 303 10.10 -20.33 47.60
C ASP A 303 11.15 -19.20 47.71
N PHE A 304 10.99 -18.36 48.73
CA PHE A 304 11.78 -17.14 48.91
C PHE A 304 12.21 -17.00 50.36
N ASP A 305 13.39 -16.41 50.56
CA ASP A 305 14.00 -16.27 51.88
C ASP A 305 13.11 -15.42 52.83
N PRO A 306 12.83 -15.88 54.06
CA PRO A 306 11.85 -15.25 54.94
C PRO A 306 12.32 -13.88 55.45
N VAL A 307 11.37 -12.96 55.62
CA VAL A 307 11.64 -11.64 56.21
C VAL A 307 12.02 -11.83 57.68
N LYS A 308 13.18 -11.31 58.09
CA LYS A 308 13.74 -11.49 59.45
C LYS A 308 13.52 -10.27 60.36
N VAL A 309 13.42 -9.08 59.78
CA VAL A 309 13.20 -7.81 60.48
C VAL A 309 12.28 -6.90 59.68
N LEU A 310 11.49 -6.07 60.37
CA LEU A 310 10.67 -5.00 59.77
C LEU A 310 11.25 -3.63 60.15
N GLN A 311 11.10 -2.64 59.27
CA GLN A 311 11.47 -1.25 59.59
C GLN A 311 10.50 -0.67 60.62
N TRP A 312 11.01 0.04 61.61
CA TRP A 312 10.22 0.66 62.67
C TRP A 312 10.69 2.07 62.96
N ARG A 313 9.75 2.95 63.29
CA ARG A 313 9.96 4.32 63.77
C ARG A 313 9.01 4.55 64.95
N THR A 314 9.41 5.39 65.91
CA THR A 314 8.55 5.76 67.04
C THR A 314 7.24 6.39 66.55
N ALA A 315 6.14 6.13 67.27
CA ALA A 315 4.91 6.92 67.18
C ALA A 315 4.90 8.10 68.17
N HIS A 316 5.79 8.08 69.17
CA HIS A 316 5.96 9.12 70.17
C HIS A 316 7.09 10.06 69.75
N PHE A 317 6.73 11.21 69.17
CA PHE A 317 7.66 12.29 68.86
C PHE A 317 7.65 13.32 70.00
N ASP A 318 8.83 13.73 70.47
CA ASP A 318 8.95 14.78 71.50
C ASP A 318 9.13 16.14 70.82
N PHE A 319 8.06 16.93 70.79
CA PHE A 319 8.08 18.25 70.17
C PHE A 319 8.63 19.37 71.09
N ALA A 320 9.10 19.08 72.32
CA ALA A 320 9.51 20.12 73.27
C ALA A 320 10.62 21.06 72.74
N SER A 321 11.53 20.54 71.92
CA SER A 321 12.52 21.31 71.15
C SER A 321 12.95 20.53 69.90
N LEU A 322 13.68 21.18 68.99
CA LEU A 322 14.28 20.50 67.83
C LEU A 322 15.20 19.34 68.24
N ASP A 323 16.02 19.52 69.27
CA ASP A 323 16.93 18.49 69.78
C ASP A 323 16.20 17.38 70.53
N ALA A 324 15.01 17.65 71.08
CA ALA A 324 14.11 16.61 71.60
C ALA A 324 13.49 15.79 70.46
N LEU A 325 13.00 16.47 69.41
CA LEU A 325 12.39 15.83 68.25
C LEU A 325 13.38 14.89 67.55
N LYS A 326 14.60 15.38 67.26
CA LYS A 326 15.68 14.59 66.63
C LYS A 326 15.99 13.32 67.44
N ARG A 327 16.22 13.46 68.76
CA ARG A 327 16.46 12.30 69.65
C ARG A 327 15.27 11.33 69.69
N SER A 328 14.04 11.82 69.63
CA SER A 328 12.85 10.95 69.60
C SER A 328 12.75 10.16 68.28
N ILE A 329 13.01 10.78 67.13
CA ILE A 329 13.02 10.11 65.81
C ILE A 329 14.08 9.00 65.79
N GLU A 330 15.24 9.22 66.41
CA GLU A 330 16.35 8.27 66.50
C GLU A 330 16.14 7.09 67.47
N THR A 331 14.99 7.00 68.16
CA THR A 331 14.68 5.93 69.12
C THR A 331 14.92 4.54 68.54
N ASN A 332 15.58 3.67 69.30
CA ASN A 332 15.83 2.27 68.92
C ASN A 332 14.56 1.42 69.01
N ALA A 333 14.46 0.40 68.16
CA ALA A 333 13.33 -0.51 68.16
C ALA A 333 13.24 -1.31 69.50
N PRO A 334 12.07 -1.38 70.16
CA PRO A 334 11.97 -1.90 71.52
C PRO A 334 11.83 -3.43 71.63
N VAL A 335 11.71 -4.15 70.50
CA VAL A 335 11.52 -5.61 70.46
C VAL A 335 12.29 -6.27 69.31
N GLU A 336 12.69 -7.53 69.51
CA GLU A 336 13.36 -8.35 68.50
C GLU A 336 12.47 -8.56 67.26
N GLY A 337 13.06 -8.54 66.07
CA GLY A 337 12.33 -8.60 64.80
C GLY A 337 11.92 -7.23 64.24
N LEU A 338 12.17 -6.15 64.99
CA LEU A 338 12.10 -4.78 64.47
C LEU A 338 13.51 -4.19 64.38
N THR A 339 13.75 -3.35 63.37
CA THR A 339 14.96 -2.52 63.25
C THR A 339 14.56 -1.06 63.13
N ARG A 340 15.40 -0.13 63.62
CA ARG A 340 15.20 1.30 63.36
C ARG A 340 15.26 1.54 61.85
N ALA A 341 14.26 2.23 61.32
CA ALA A 341 14.23 2.63 59.91
C ALA A 341 15.44 3.50 59.56
N LEU A 342 15.83 3.51 58.28
CA LEU A 342 16.81 4.48 57.78
C LEU A 342 16.22 5.90 57.82
N PRO A 343 17.04 6.97 57.86
CA PRO A 343 16.55 8.34 57.78
C PRO A 343 15.79 8.58 56.47
N ALA A 344 14.46 8.62 56.55
CA ALA A 344 13.58 8.93 55.42
C ALA A 344 13.66 10.43 55.06
N VAL A 345 13.02 10.82 53.95
CA VAL A 345 13.06 12.20 53.42
C VAL A 345 12.65 13.24 54.47
N ASP A 346 11.68 12.92 55.34
CA ASP A 346 11.25 13.81 56.42
C ASP A 346 12.33 14.05 57.50
N ALA A 347 13.01 12.99 57.94
CA ALA A 347 14.13 13.07 58.87
C ALA A 347 15.37 13.74 58.25
N GLN A 348 15.63 13.53 56.96
CA GLN A 348 16.72 14.21 56.23
C GLN A 348 16.45 15.71 56.10
N ALA A 349 15.23 16.10 55.71
CA ALA A 349 14.82 17.50 55.66
C ALA A 349 14.94 18.17 57.03
N LEU A 350 14.47 17.52 58.10
CA LEU A 350 14.63 18.02 59.47
C LEU A 350 16.10 18.17 59.87
N GLU A 351 16.99 17.25 59.49
CA GLU A 351 18.42 17.37 59.77
C GLU A 351 19.03 18.62 59.12
N HIS A 352 18.73 18.88 57.84
CA HIS A 352 19.14 20.10 57.16
C HIS A 352 18.56 21.36 57.83
N LEU A 353 17.25 21.40 58.02
CA LEU A 353 16.51 22.54 58.59
C LEU A 353 16.90 22.83 60.06
N SER A 354 17.33 21.82 60.81
CA SER A 354 17.79 21.99 62.20
C SER A 354 19.13 22.72 62.33
N ARG A 355 19.83 22.98 61.21
CA ARG A 355 21.11 23.70 61.15
C ARG A 355 20.95 25.15 60.70
N ASP A 356 19.81 25.50 60.12
CA ASP A 356 19.46 26.85 59.67
C ASP A 356 19.10 27.74 60.85
N GLU A 357 19.70 28.93 60.95
CA GLU A 357 19.52 29.81 62.11
C GLU A 357 18.14 30.53 62.12
N ASP A 358 17.59 30.87 60.96
CA ASP A 358 16.26 31.50 60.84
C ASP A 358 15.15 30.48 61.16
N ILE A 359 15.28 29.24 60.70
CA ILE A 359 14.33 28.16 61.02
C ILE A 359 14.37 27.83 62.52
N ARG A 360 15.56 27.80 63.13
CA ARG A 360 15.72 27.64 64.59
C ARG A 360 15.11 28.81 65.36
N ALA A 361 15.27 30.05 64.87
CA ALA A 361 14.67 31.24 65.47
C ALA A 361 13.11 31.25 65.40
N LEU A 362 12.51 30.56 64.43
CA LEU A 362 11.06 30.36 64.35
C LEU A 362 10.55 29.17 65.17
N ALA A 363 11.37 28.13 65.37
CA ALA A 363 11.03 26.87 66.05
C ALA A 363 10.99 26.94 67.60
N THR A 364 10.52 28.04 68.17
CA THR A 364 10.70 28.41 69.58
C THR A 364 9.88 27.61 70.61
N ASN A 365 8.91 26.81 70.19
CA ASN A 365 7.99 26.11 71.08
C ASN A 365 7.37 24.87 70.41
N ALA A 366 6.74 24.00 71.20
CA ALA A 366 6.25 22.71 70.73
C ALA A 366 5.23 22.76 69.58
N LYS A 367 4.43 23.83 69.45
CA LYS A 367 3.53 23.98 68.29
C LYS A 367 4.31 24.30 67.01
N ARG A 368 5.38 25.10 67.11
CA ARG A 368 6.28 25.42 65.98
C ARG A 368 7.12 24.22 65.57
N VAL A 369 7.67 23.48 66.53
CA VAL A 369 8.44 22.24 66.27
C VAL A 369 7.57 21.16 65.63
N ALA A 370 6.31 21.00 66.08
CA ALA A 370 5.34 20.11 65.42
C ALA A 370 4.99 20.58 63.99
N LEU A 371 4.75 21.89 63.78
CA LEU A 371 4.49 22.45 62.45
C LEU A 371 5.67 22.27 61.49
N LEU A 372 6.91 22.42 61.97
CA LEU A 372 8.12 22.12 61.17
C LEU A 372 8.15 20.64 60.78
N TRP A 373 7.81 19.73 61.69
CA TRP A 373 7.76 18.29 61.40
C TRP A 373 6.65 17.93 60.39
N GLU A 374 5.49 18.59 60.47
CA GLU A 374 4.42 18.47 59.46
C GLU A 374 4.85 18.99 58.09
N ALA A 375 5.67 20.05 58.04
CA ALA A 375 6.30 20.57 56.83
C ALA A 375 7.40 19.65 56.27
N CYS A 376 8.21 19.03 57.14
CA CYS A 376 9.20 18.02 56.75
C CYS A 376 8.55 16.78 56.11
N ALA A 377 7.31 16.45 56.47
CA ALA A 377 6.50 15.41 55.83
C ALA A 377 5.93 15.82 54.45
N LEU A 378 6.64 16.68 53.70
CA LEU A 378 6.42 16.99 52.29
C LEU A 378 7.21 15.99 51.42
N PRO A 379 6.56 15.17 50.57
CA PRO A 379 7.26 14.22 49.70
C PRO A 379 8.07 14.94 48.62
N ASP A 380 9.30 14.50 48.39
CA ASP A 380 10.06 14.91 47.21
C ASP A 380 9.62 14.10 45.98
N TYR A 381 8.57 14.59 45.31
CA TYR A 381 8.15 14.05 44.02
C TYR A 381 9.16 14.33 42.88
N ARG A 382 10.05 15.32 43.04
CA ARG A 382 10.96 15.83 42.01
C ARG A 382 12.33 15.13 42.02
N LYS A 383 12.70 14.49 43.12
CA LYS A 383 13.99 13.81 43.36
C LYS A 383 15.18 14.76 43.18
N ILE A 384 15.10 15.91 43.84
CA ILE A 384 16.12 16.96 43.85
C ILE A 384 17.17 16.70 44.93
N ALA A 385 18.19 17.55 45.02
CA ALA A 385 19.18 17.43 46.09
C ALA A 385 18.49 17.67 47.47
N PRO A 386 18.82 16.91 48.54
CA PRO A 386 18.17 17.06 49.84
C PRO A 386 18.16 18.49 50.41
N ALA A 387 19.21 19.27 50.15
CA ALA A 387 19.25 20.70 50.47
C ALA A 387 18.16 21.50 49.73
N GLN A 388 18.00 21.31 48.41
CA GLN A 388 16.98 22.01 47.61
C GLN A 388 15.54 21.65 48.01
N HIS A 389 15.32 20.43 48.53
CA HIS A 389 14.05 20.05 49.12
C HIS A 389 13.84 20.71 50.48
N ALA A 390 14.90 20.80 51.30
CA ALA A 390 14.87 21.56 52.54
C ALA A 390 14.58 23.06 52.30
N ASP A 391 15.17 23.71 51.28
CA ASP A 391 14.92 25.12 50.94
C ASP A 391 13.43 25.41 50.63
N LEU A 392 12.76 24.48 49.96
CA LEU A 392 11.32 24.56 49.68
C LEU A 392 10.49 24.40 50.97
N ILE A 393 10.87 23.45 51.84
CA ILE A 393 10.22 23.25 53.14
C ILE A 393 10.47 24.44 54.07
N ALA A 394 11.66 25.05 54.04
CA ALA A 394 12.01 26.26 54.78
C ALA A 394 11.10 27.42 54.40
N SER A 395 10.85 27.60 53.10
CA SER A 395 9.93 28.61 52.57
C SER A 395 8.50 28.40 53.09
N ILE A 396 7.96 27.19 52.86
CA ILE A 396 6.60 26.81 53.29
C ILE A 396 6.41 26.93 54.81
N TYR A 397 7.38 26.46 55.60
CA TYR A 397 7.35 26.58 57.06
C TYR A 397 7.47 28.03 57.53
N THR A 398 8.26 28.87 56.85
CA THR A 398 8.41 30.29 57.21
C THR A 398 7.09 31.04 57.05
N ASP A 399 6.36 30.79 55.96
CA ASP A 399 5.04 31.38 55.72
C ASP A 399 4.00 30.88 56.74
N LEU A 400 3.89 29.56 56.91
CA LEU A 400 3.01 28.94 57.92
C LEU A 400 3.36 29.39 59.35
N ALA A 401 4.63 29.72 59.63
CA ALA A 401 5.04 30.27 60.90
C ALA A 401 4.63 31.75 61.06
N ARG A 402 4.91 32.61 60.06
CA ARG A 402 4.74 34.07 60.16
C ARG A 402 3.30 34.53 59.89
N HIS A 403 2.62 33.90 58.94
CA HIS A 403 1.31 34.31 58.41
C HIS A 403 0.20 33.29 58.71
N GLY A 404 0.55 32.03 58.97
CA GLY A 404 -0.41 30.95 59.30
C GLY A 404 -0.93 30.18 58.08
N HIS A 405 -0.70 30.71 56.88
CA HIS A 405 -0.88 30.06 55.58
C HIS A 405 0.39 30.25 54.73
N VAL A 406 0.59 29.44 53.69
CA VAL A 406 1.60 29.69 52.64
C VAL A 406 1.23 30.96 51.87
N ASP A 407 2.19 31.72 51.34
CA ASP A 407 1.88 32.89 50.50
C ASP A 407 1.22 32.47 49.17
N GLU A 408 0.07 33.07 48.87
CA GLU A 408 -0.72 32.70 47.70
C GLU A 408 -0.12 33.22 46.38
N ASN A 409 0.71 34.27 46.40
CA ASN A 409 1.42 34.75 45.21
C ASN A 409 2.57 33.80 44.86
N TYR A 410 3.32 33.34 45.87
CA TYR A 410 4.34 32.31 45.72
C TYR A 410 3.74 31.01 45.19
N MET A 411 2.64 30.52 45.78
CA MET A 411 1.94 29.35 45.26
C MET A 411 1.39 29.57 43.84
N ALA A 412 0.81 30.74 43.55
CA ALA A 412 0.34 31.08 42.21
C ALA A 412 1.49 31.08 41.18
N GLU A 413 2.67 31.59 41.54
CA GLU A 413 3.82 31.60 40.64
C GLU A 413 4.36 30.19 40.39
N GLN A 414 4.47 29.38 41.44
CA GLN A 414 4.99 28.00 41.33
C GLN A 414 4.04 27.07 40.56
N VAL A 415 2.72 27.27 40.69
CA VAL A 415 1.70 26.60 39.88
C VAL A 415 1.74 27.08 38.43
N ARG A 416 1.82 28.41 38.19
CA ARG A 416 1.95 29.01 36.84
C ARG A 416 3.20 28.52 36.10
N ARG A 417 4.32 28.30 36.80
CA ARG A 417 5.56 27.72 36.24
C ARG A 417 5.39 26.26 35.79
N ALA A 418 4.39 25.53 36.31
CA ALA A 418 4.09 24.15 35.94
C ALA A 418 2.95 24.03 34.90
N ASP A 419 2.06 25.01 34.80
CA ASP A 419 0.90 24.98 33.89
C ASP A 419 1.25 25.30 32.43
N THR A 420 1.89 24.36 31.76
CA THR A 420 2.04 24.35 30.29
C THR A 420 2.25 22.93 29.78
N THR A 421 1.56 22.57 28.70
CA THR A 421 1.59 21.25 28.04
C THR A 421 2.65 21.14 26.93
N GLU A 422 3.51 22.15 26.78
CA GLU A 422 4.57 22.18 25.77
C GLU A 422 5.82 21.38 26.17
N GLY A 423 6.68 21.10 25.20
CA GLY A 423 7.92 20.32 25.41
C GLY A 423 7.73 18.81 25.19
N ASP A 424 8.63 18.03 25.77
CA ASP A 424 8.74 16.58 25.58
C ASP A 424 8.23 15.76 26.80
N ILE A 425 8.41 14.45 26.73
CA ILE A 425 7.96 13.48 27.73
C ILE A 425 8.58 13.76 29.10
N ASP A 426 9.85 14.13 29.14
CA ASP A 426 10.61 14.28 30.38
C ASP A 426 10.40 15.69 30.99
N THR A 427 10.24 16.72 30.14
CA THR A 427 9.73 18.05 30.53
C THR A 427 8.36 17.95 31.20
N LEU A 428 7.40 17.25 30.57
CA LEU A 428 6.07 17.04 31.14
C LEU A 428 6.12 16.21 32.42
N SER A 429 6.97 15.18 32.47
CA SER A 429 7.15 14.37 33.68
C SER A 429 7.70 15.19 34.86
N HIS A 430 8.65 16.11 34.63
CA HIS A 430 9.12 17.03 35.68
C HIS A 430 8.04 18.05 36.09
N ARG A 431 7.24 18.60 35.17
CA ARG A 431 6.12 19.48 35.53
C ARG A 431 5.04 18.75 36.34
N ILE A 432 4.75 17.48 36.03
CA ILE A 432 3.87 16.62 36.82
C ILE A 432 4.44 16.36 38.22
N ALA A 433 5.75 16.15 38.35
CA ALA A 433 6.40 16.04 39.65
C ALA A 433 6.30 17.35 40.46
N GLN A 434 6.48 18.50 39.80
CA GLN A 434 6.36 19.82 40.43
C GLN A 434 4.92 20.13 40.88
N ILE A 435 3.90 19.91 40.04
CA ILE A 435 2.52 20.20 40.42
C ILE A 435 2.06 19.30 41.59
N ARG A 436 2.50 18.04 41.67
CA ARG A 436 2.18 17.14 42.80
C ARG A 436 2.58 17.69 44.16
N THR A 437 3.72 18.36 44.26
CA THR A 437 4.14 19.01 45.51
C THR A 437 3.10 20.04 45.94
N TRP A 438 2.54 20.80 44.99
CA TRP A 438 1.49 21.79 45.22
C TRP A 438 0.10 21.17 45.43
N THR A 439 -0.23 20.06 44.75
CA THR A 439 -1.44 19.26 45.02
C THR A 439 -1.41 18.65 46.42
N PHE A 440 -0.23 18.27 46.93
CA PHE A 440 -0.07 17.78 48.30
C PHE A 440 -0.21 18.91 49.33
N VAL A 441 0.35 20.09 49.05
CA VAL A 441 0.18 21.31 49.86
C VAL A 441 -1.30 21.73 49.91
N SER A 442 -2.02 21.76 48.78
CA SER A 442 -3.45 22.11 48.77
C SER A 442 -4.32 21.09 49.51
N ASN A 443 -3.91 19.82 49.58
CA ASN A 443 -4.56 18.80 50.39
C ASN A 443 -4.21 18.87 51.91
N ARG A 444 -3.34 19.79 52.38
CA ARG A 444 -3.07 19.97 53.81
C ARG A 444 -4.09 20.92 54.47
N PRO A 445 -4.90 20.45 55.45
CA PRO A 445 -5.90 21.29 56.12
C PRO A 445 -5.29 22.55 56.75
N GLY A 446 -5.84 23.71 56.43
CA GLY A 446 -5.44 24.99 57.04
C GLY A 446 -4.06 25.51 56.64
N TRP A 447 -3.42 24.98 55.59
CA TRP A 447 -2.15 25.52 55.07
C TRP A 447 -2.32 26.65 54.05
N LEU A 448 -3.53 26.85 53.49
CA LEU A 448 -3.86 27.86 52.48
C LEU A 448 -5.10 28.65 52.90
N ALA A 449 -5.25 29.88 52.41
CA ALA A 449 -6.45 30.69 52.67
C ALA A 449 -7.66 30.16 51.86
N ASP A 450 -7.56 30.10 50.52
CA ASP A 450 -8.55 29.36 49.71
C ASP A 450 -8.07 27.94 49.38
N GLN A 451 -8.26 27.03 50.34
CA GLN A 451 -7.88 25.63 50.17
C GLN A 451 -8.68 24.94 49.03
N ALA A 452 -9.91 25.37 48.74
CA ALA A 452 -10.77 24.71 47.76
C ALA A 452 -10.35 25.02 46.32
N HIS A 453 -10.17 26.31 46.01
CA HIS A 453 -9.67 26.78 44.72
C HIS A 453 -8.33 26.13 44.35
N TRP A 454 -7.39 26.12 45.29
CA TRP A 454 -6.08 25.53 45.04
C TRP A 454 -6.12 24.00 44.87
N GLN A 455 -7.03 23.27 45.52
CA GLN A 455 -7.22 21.83 45.29
C GLN A 455 -7.73 21.54 43.87
N GLU A 456 -8.77 22.25 43.43
CA GLU A 456 -9.36 22.06 42.11
C GLU A 456 -8.34 22.42 41.01
N LYS A 457 -7.75 23.61 41.10
CA LYS A 457 -6.77 24.13 40.14
C LYS A 457 -5.51 23.27 40.02
N THR A 458 -4.91 22.82 41.14
CA THR A 458 -3.72 21.95 41.08
C THR A 458 -4.04 20.57 40.49
N ARG A 459 -5.25 20.05 40.74
CA ARG A 459 -5.73 18.79 40.16
C ARG A 459 -5.99 18.92 38.66
N GLU A 460 -6.67 19.97 38.20
CA GLU A 460 -6.90 20.21 36.76
C GLU A 460 -5.58 20.24 35.98
N ILE A 461 -4.56 20.86 36.56
CA ILE A 461 -3.23 20.96 35.95
C ILE A 461 -2.53 19.59 35.94
N GLU A 462 -2.59 18.78 37.02
CA GLU A 462 -2.07 17.40 36.96
C GLU A 462 -2.81 16.55 35.91
N ASP A 463 -4.14 16.66 35.82
CA ASP A 463 -4.94 15.92 34.83
C ASP A 463 -4.58 16.36 33.39
N ARG A 464 -4.50 17.66 33.11
CA ARG A 464 -4.14 18.26 31.81
C ARG A 464 -2.72 17.88 31.37
N LEU A 465 -1.74 17.95 32.28
CA LEU A 465 -0.38 17.50 32.02
C LEU A 465 -0.29 15.98 31.82
N SER A 466 -1.09 15.21 32.57
CA SER A 466 -1.12 13.74 32.47
C SER A 466 -1.64 13.24 31.13
N ASP A 467 -2.66 13.91 30.57
CA ASP A 467 -3.21 13.59 29.26
C ASP A 467 -2.26 14.04 28.14
N ALA A 468 -1.64 15.22 28.26
CA ALA A 468 -0.57 15.65 27.35
C ALA A 468 0.62 14.66 27.36
N LEU A 469 1.02 14.16 28.53
CA LEU A 469 2.06 13.14 28.66
C LEU A 469 1.63 11.80 28.04
N HIS A 470 0.38 11.37 28.25
CA HIS A 470 -0.16 10.18 27.59
C HIS A 470 -0.13 10.34 26.06
N GLU A 471 -0.55 11.48 25.53
CA GLU A 471 -0.48 11.75 24.09
C GLU A 471 0.96 11.70 23.57
N ARG A 472 1.93 12.30 24.25
CA ARG A 472 3.34 12.28 23.81
C ARG A 472 3.92 10.87 23.84
N LEU A 473 3.62 10.08 24.87
CA LEU A 473 3.98 8.65 24.95
C LEU A 473 3.36 7.86 23.80
N THR A 474 2.05 7.99 23.58
CA THR A 474 1.33 7.27 22.51
C THR A 474 1.82 7.70 21.12
N LYS A 475 2.04 8.99 20.87
CA LYS A 475 2.61 9.51 19.61
C LYS A 475 4.06 9.05 19.36
N ARG A 476 4.84 8.79 20.41
CA ARG A 476 6.24 8.30 20.31
C ARG A 476 6.35 6.79 20.21
N PHE A 477 5.49 6.02 20.89
CA PHE A 477 5.67 4.58 21.09
C PHE A 477 4.59 3.68 20.44
N VAL A 478 3.55 4.26 19.82
CA VAL A 478 2.49 3.51 19.11
C VAL A 478 2.33 4.02 17.68
N ASP A 479 2.61 3.18 16.68
CA ASP A 479 2.15 3.43 15.32
C ASP A 479 0.69 2.97 15.18
N ARG A 480 -0.23 3.94 15.24
CA ARG A 480 -1.67 3.70 15.13
C ARG A 480 -2.10 3.07 13.81
N ARG A 481 -1.31 3.19 12.72
CA ARG A 481 -1.62 2.53 11.45
C ARG A 481 -1.26 1.05 11.53
N THR A 482 -0.01 0.74 11.89
CA THR A 482 0.46 -0.65 12.00
C THR A 482 -0.28 -1.41 13.09
N SER A 483 -0.65 -0.78 14.22
CA SER A 483 -1.36 -1.47 15.29
C SER A 483 -2.82 -1.79 14.95
N VAL A 484 -3.55 -0.86 14.32
CA VAL A 484 -4.92 -1.12 13.83
C VAL A 484 -4.93 -2.14 12.71
N LEU A 485 -3.98 -2.06 11.77
CA LEU A 485 -3.83 -3.06 10.70
C LEU A 485 -3.55 -4.45 11.29
N MET A 486 -2.54 -4.57 12.17
CA MET A 486 -2.23 -5.81 12.89
C MET A 486 -3.44 -6.36 13.64
N ARG A 487 -4.22 -5.51 14.30
CA ARG A 487 -5.43 -5.90 15.03
C ARG A 487 -6.49 -6.50 14.10
N ARG A 488 -6.86 -5.81 13.02
CA ARG A 488 -7.87 -6.28 12.05
C ARG A 488 -7.46 -7.60 11.39
N LEU A 489 -6.19 -7.73 11.01
CA LEU A 489 -5.60 -8.96 10.43
C LEU A 489 -5.66 -10.18 11.38
N ARG A 490 -6.00 -9.99 12.66
CA ARG A 490 -6.12 -11.04 13.69
C ARG A 490 -7.54 -11.27 14.19
N GLU A 491 -8.46 -10.33 13.96
CA GLU A 491 -9.87 -10.46 14.32
C GLU A 491 -10.62 -11.42 13.36
N ASN A 492 -9.93 -11.99 12.36
CA ASN A 492 -10.44 -12.90 11.31
C ASN A 492 -11.55 -12.32 10.41
N THR A 493 -11.93 -11.06 10.61
CA THR A 493 -12.45 -10.19 9.56
C THR A 493 -11.42 -10.19 8.43
N MET A 494 -11.69 -10.94 7.35
CA MET A 494 -10.85 -10.81 6.15
C MET A 494 -11.05 -9.39 5.62
N PRO A 495 -9.99 -8.61 5.40
CA PRO A 495 -10.14 -7.22 4.98
C PRO A 495 -10.84 -7.21 3.62
N GLU A 496 -12.04 -6.62 3.59
CA GLU A 496 -12.84 -6.57 2.39
C GLU A 496 -12.12 -5.68 1.36
N ALA A 497 -11.86 -6.27 0.20
CA ALA A 497 -11.21 -5.58 -0.91
C ALA A 497 -12.31 -5.02 -1.83
N GLU A 498 -12.58 -3.73 -1.69
CA GLU A 498 -13.49 -3.01 -2.56
C GLU A 498 -12.81 -2.77 -3.91
N ILE A 499 -13.36 -3.36 -4.96
CA ILE A 499 -12.91 -3.14 -6.34
C ILE A 499 -13.90 -2.18 -6.98
N SER A 500 -13.44 -0.97 -7.30
CA SER A 500 -14.30 0.07 -7.87
C SER A 500 -14.76 -0.32 -9.30
N PRO A 501 -15.84 0.30 -9.81
CA PRO A 501 -16.23 0.17 -11.23
C PRO A 501 -15.14 0.63 -12.21
N THR A 502 -14.21 1.50 -11.79
CA THR A 502 -13.04 1.92 -12.58
C THR A 502 -11.88 0.92 -12.54
N GLY A 503 -12.00 -0.17 -11.79
CA GLY A 503 -10.96 -1.19 -11.62
C GLY A 503 -9.93 -0.86 -10.54
N THR A 504 -10.09 0.22 -9.77
CA THR A 504 -9.23 0.56 -8.64
C THR A 504 -9.44 -0.45 -7.51
N VAL A 505 -8.38 -1.15 -7.08
CA VAL A 505 -8.43 -2.13 -6.00
C VAL A 505 -8.04 -1.46 -4.69
N LEU A 506 -9.04 -1.28 -3.83
CA LEU A 506 -8.89 -0.79 -2.46
C LEU A 506 -8.94 -1.98 -1.50
N VAL A 507 -8.12 -1.96 -0.45
CA VAL A 507 -8.24 -2.89 0.68
C VAL A 507 -8.37 -2.05 1.95
N GLU A 508 -9.53 -2.12 2.61
CA GLU A 508 -9.91 -1.19 3.70
C GLU A 508 -9.60 0.30 3.35
N GLY A 509 -10.01 0.74 2.16
CA GLY A 509 -9.82 2.11 1.67
C GLY A 509 -8.40 2.49 1.25
N HIS A 510 -7.42 1.57 1.30
CA HIS A 510 -6.03 1.83 0.88
C HIS A 510 -5.81 1.35 -0.57
N HIS A 511 -5.16 2.17 -1.41
CA HIS A 511 -4.83 1.81 -2.78
C HIS A 511 -3.81 0.67 -2.83
N VAL A 512 -4.13 -0.42 -3.54
CA VAL A 512 -3.23 -1.58 -3.73
C VAL A 512 -2.82 -1.74 -5.19
N GLY A 513 -3.60 -1.22 -6.14
CA GLY A 513 -3.32 -1.27 -7.57
C GLY A 513 -4.57 -1.21 -8.44
N GLU A 514 -4.40 -1.40 -9.75
CA GLU A 514 -5.48 -1.37 -10.75
C GLU A 514 -5.74 -2.72 -11.40
N LEU A 515 -7.02 -2.98 -11.73
CA LEU A 515 -7.53 -4.20 -12.34
C LEU A 515 -8.11 -3.92 -13.73
N GLN A 516 -7.24 -3.91 -14.74
CA GLN A 516 -7.59 -3.65 -16.13
C GLN A 516 -7.91 -4.97 -16.86
N GLY A 517 -9.15 -5.14 -17.31
CA GLY A 517 -9.59 -6.38 -17.96
C GLY A 517 -9.49 -7.57 -17.00
N PHE A 518 -8.61 -8.52 -17.34
CA PHE A 518 -8.27 -9.71 -16.55
C PHE A 518 -6.87 -9.66 -15.91
N ARG A 519 -6.28 -8.45 -15.78
CA ARG A 519 -4.92 -8.25 -15.27
C ARG A 519 -4.86 -7.23 -14.15
N PHE A 520 -4.18 -7.57 -13.06
CA PHE A 520 -3.91 -6.72 -11.90
C PHE A 520 -2.49 -6.14 -11.94
N THR A 521 -2.37 -4.84 -11.74
CA THR A 521 -1.09 -4.13 -11.64
C THR A 521 -0.98 -3.52 -10.25
N ALA A 522 -0.16 -4.11 -9.40
CA ALA A 522 0.05 -3.66 -8.03
C ALA A 522 0.84 -2.32 -7.99
N ASP A 523 0.44 -1.43 -7.09
CA ASP A 523 1.13 -0.17 -6.82
C ASP A 523 2.49 -0.44 -6.13
N GLN A 524 3.56 0.16 -6.66
CA GLN A 524 4.93 -0.03 -6.13
C GLN A 524 5.22 0.85 -4.91
N THR A 525 4.38 1.84 -4.59
CA THR A 525 4.56 2.70 -3.41
C THR A 525 4.27 1.98 -2.10
N ALA A 526 3.52 0.88 -2.12
CA ALA A 526 3.18 0.04 -0.97
C ALA A 526 4.36 -0.85 -0.49
N GLY A 527 5.50 -0.25 -0.17
CA GLY A 527 6.72 -0.94 0.26
C GLY A 527 6.84 -1.12 1.79
N GLY A 528 6.51 -2.31 2.31
CA GLY A 528 6.67 -2.67 3.73
C GLY A 528 6.47 -4.17 3.97
N GLU A 529 6.66 -4.65 5.22
CA GLU A 529 6.40 -6.08 5.54
C GLU A 529 4.91 -6.44 5.38
N ASP A 530 4.01 -5.51 5.72
CA ASP A 530 2.56 -5.64 5.54
C ASP A 530 2.15 -5.86 4.07
N ALA A 531 2.97 -5.39 3.12
CA ALA A 531 2.71 -5.49 1.69
C ALA A 531 2.56 -6.93 1.21
N LYS A 532 3.11 -7.93 1.94
CA LYS A 532 2.88 -9.34 1.65
C LYS A 532 1.48 -9.79 2.05
N ALA A 533 1.00 -9.39 3.22
CA ALA A 533 -0.33 -9.74 3.72
C ALA A 533 -1.44 -9.06 2.89
N VAL A 534 -1.26 -7.78 2.56
CA VAL A 534 -2.16 -7.03 1.67
C VAL A 534 -2.24 -7.69 0.29
N ARG A 535 -1.11 -8.14 -0.29
CA ARG A 535 -1.12 -8.88 -1.57
C ARG A 535 -1.89 -10.20 -1.48
N THR A 536 -1.76 -10.96 -0.39
CA THR A 536 -2.50 -12.22 -0.20
C THR A 536 -4.00 -11.99 -0.02
N ALA A 537 -4.41 -10.91 0.66
CA ALA A 537 -5.81 -10.52 0.75
C ALA A 537 -6.37 -10.13 -0.64
N ALA A 538 -5.69 -9.22 -1.34
CA ALA A 538 -6.06 -8.80 -2.69
C ALA A 538 -6.17 -9.99 -3.65
N GLN A 539 -5.19 -10.91 -3.67
CA GLN A 539 -5.22 -12.11 -4.50
C GLN A 539 -6.45 -13.00 -4.29
N LYS A 540 -6.97 -13.10 -3.05
CA LYS A 540 -8.18 -13.89 -2.78
C LYS A 540 -9.44 -13.20 -3.30
N ALA A 541 -9.55 -11.87 -3.16
CA ALA A 541 -10.69 -11.11 -3.68
C ALA A 541 -10.69 -11.03 -5.22
N LEU A 542 -9.50 -10.82 -5.81
CA LEU A 542 -9.29 -10.80 -7.25
C LEU A 542 -9.78 -12.08 -7.93
N ALA A 543 -9.61 -13.26 -7.31
CA ALA A 543 -10.10 -14.52 -7.86
C ALA A 543 -11.64 -14.52 -8.05
N ALA A 544 -12.39 -13.98 -7.09
CA ALA A 544 -13.85 -13.89 -7.18
C ALA A 544 -14.32 -12.85 -8.22
N GLU A 545 -13.68 -11.68 -8.26
CA GLU A 545 -13.99 -10.66 -9.29
C GLU A 545 -13.58 -11.12 -10.69
N PHE A 546 -12.51 -11.91 -10.85
CA PHE A 546 -12.16 -12.51 -12.15
C PHE A 546 -13.21 -13.52 -12.62
N GLU A 547 -13.83 -14.30 -11.73
CA GLU A 547 -14.93 -15.19 -12.10
C GLU A 547 -16.20 -14.39 -12.50
N ALA A 548 -16.56 -13.37 -11.72
CA ALA A 548 -17.67 -12.45 -12.05
C ALA A 548 -17.42 -11.62 -13.32
N ARG A 549 -16.17 -11.26 -13.65
CA ARG A 549 -15.78 -10.66 -14.93
C ARG A 549 -15.82 -11.67 -16.07
N ALA A 550 -15.43 -12.91 -15.85
CA ALA A 550 -15.47 -13.97 -16.85
C ALA A 550 -16.90 -14.34 -17.26
N GLU A 551 -17.85 -14.28 -16.32
CA GLU A 551 -19.28 -14.40 -16.61
C GLU A 551 -19.83 -13.19 -17.37
N ARG A 552 -19.60 -11.96 -16.87
CA ARG A 552 -20.00 -10.71 -17.56
C ARG A 552 -19.44 -10.62 -18.98
N PHE A 553 -18.16 -10.93 -19.18
CA PHE A 553 -17.55 -10.99 -20.50
C PHE A 553 -18.16 -12.11 -21.35
N GLY A 554 -18.36 -13.31 -20.78
CA GLY A 554 -19.00 -14.45 -21.47
C GLY A 554 -20.40 -14.12 -22.00
N ALA A 555 -21.15 -13.26 -21.31
CA ALA A 555 -22.48 -12.77 -21.70
C ALA A 555 -22.46 -11.49 -22.56
N SER A 556 -21.33 -10.79 -22.69
CA SER A 556 -21.22 -9.49 -23.36
C SER A 556 -21.64 -9.52 -24.84
N ALA A 557 -22.18 -8.41 -25.33
CA ALA A 557 -22.55 -8.22 -26.73
C ALA A 557 -21.31 -8.00 -27.60
N ASN A 558 -21.44 -8.17 -28.92
CA ASN A 558 -20.36 -7.85 -29.86
C ASN A 558 -20.04 -6.34 -29.95
N GLY A 559 -20.91 -5.46 -29.41
CA GLY A 559 -20.62 -4.02 -29.31
C GLY A 559 -19.65 -3.65 -28.17
N ASP A 560 -19.57 -4.48 -27.12
CA ASP A 560 -18.74 -4.22 -25.94
C ASP A 560 -17.26 -4.54 -26.17
N ILE A 561 -16.96 -5.22 -27.29
CA ILE A 561 -15.65 -5.78 -27.62
C ILE A 561 -15.12 -5.10 -28.88
N ALA A 562 -13.85 -4.70 -28.87
CA ALA A 562 -13.17 -4.09 -30.01
C ALA A 562 -11.83 -4.79 -30.28
N LEU A 563 -11.50 -4.98 -31.56
CA LEU A 563 -10.17 -5.42 -32.00
C LEU A 563 -9.38 -4.20 -32.51
N GLY A 564 -8.27 -3.88 -31.87
CA GLY A 564 -7.37 -2.80 -32.29
C GLY A 564 -6.57 -3.15 -33.55
N SER A 565 -6.08 -2.12 -34.25
CA SER A 565 -5.16 -2.25 -35.40
C SER A 565 -3.81 -2.87 -35.04
N ASP A 566 -3.42 -2.80 -33.76
CA ASP A 566 -2.28 -3.50 -33.15
C ASP A 566 -2.53 -5.01 -32.93
N GLY A 567 -3.78 -5.46 -33.09
CA GLY A 567 -4.23 -6.82 -32.77
C GLY A 567 -4.54 -7.04 -31.29
N THR A 568 -4.62 -6.00 -30.46
CA THR A 568 -5.08 -6.11 -29.07
C THR A 568 -6.60 -6.18 -29.03
N LEU A 569 -7.13 -7.20 -28.37
CA LEU A 569 -8.55 -7.34 -28.09
C LEU A 569 -8.89 -6.60 -26.79
N ARG A 570 -9.88 -5.71 -26.85
CA ARG A 570 -10.34 -4.89 -25.73
C ARG A 570 -11.82 -5.15 -25.43
N TRP A 571 -12.19 -5.10 -24.16
CA TRP A 571 -13.57 -5.14 -23.67
C TRP A 571 -13.81 -3.91 -22.81
N ILE A 572 -14.81 -3.09 -23.17
CA ILE A 572 -15.10 -1.78 -22.54
C ILE A 572 -13.80 -0.94 -22.39
N GLY A 573 -13.02 -0.87 -23.48
CA GLY A 573 -11.74 -0.15 -23.56
C GLY A 573 -10.51 -0.89 -22.97
N ALA A 574 -10.70 -1.76 -21.98
CA ALA A 574 -9.61 -2.46 -21.28
C ALA A 574 -9.07 -3.68 -22.06
N PRO A 575 -7.74 -3.92 -22.11
CA PRO A 575 -7.16 -5.05 -22.83
C PRO A 575 -7.45 -6.40 -22.15
N ILE A 576 -7.81 -7.40 -22.94
CA ILE A 576 -8.14 -8.76 -22.48
C ILE A 576 -7.43 -9.88 -23.27
N GLY A 577 -6.83 -9.56 -24.41
CA GLY A 577 -6.12 -10.52 -25.26
C GLY A 577 -5.32 -9.84 -26.36
N THR A 578 -4.49 -10.60 -27.05
CA THR A 578 -3.79 -10.16 -28.27
C THR A 578 -3.76 -11.27 -29.30
N LEU A 579 -3.80 -10.92 -30.58
CA LEU A 579 -3.64 -11.85 -31.67
C LEU A 579 -2.17 -12.15 -31.94
N VAL A 580 -1.89 -13.42 -32.22
CA VAL A 580 -0.59 -13.95 -32.69
C VAL A 580 -0.80 -14.78 -33.96
N ALA A 581 0.29 -15.12 -34.65
CA ALA A 581 0.24 -15.97 -35.84
C ALA A 581 -0.49 -17.31 -35.55
N GLY A 582 -1.45 -17.65 -36.41
CA GLY A 582 -2.01 -18.99 -36.52
C GLY A 582 -1.46 -19.74 -37.73
N GLU A 583 -1.82 -21.01 -37.86
CA GLU A 583 -1.44 -21.86 -39.00
C GLU A 583 -1.91 -21.25 -40.33
N ASP A 584 -3.18 -20.83 -40.36
CA ASP A 584 -3.87 -20.21 -41.49
C ASP A 584 -3.88 -18.68 -41.32
N THR A 585 -3.61 -17.95 -42.39
CA THR A 585 -3.54 -16.47 -42.36
C THR A 585 -4.91 -15.84 -42.04
N LEU A 586 -6.00 -16.55 -42.32
CA LEU A 586 -7.37 -16.13 -41.96
C LEU A 586 -7.86 -16.72 -40.64
N LYS A 587 -7.01 -17.40 -39.86
CA LYS A 587 -7.32 -17.92 -38.52
C LYS A 587 -6.17 -17.59 -37.55
N PRO A 588 -6.04 -16.33 -37.10
CA PRO A 588 -5.05 -15.96 -36.10
C PRO A 588 -5.34 -16.68 -34.79
N ARG A 589 -4.31 -16.94 -33.99
CA ARG A 589 -4.47 -17.50 -32.65
C ARG A 589 -4.67 -16.36 -31.65
N LEU A 590 -5.61 -16.51 -30.73
CA LEU A 590 -5.76 -15.60 -29.59
C LEU A 590 -4.85 -16.04 -28.43
N VAL A 591 -4.22 -15.06 -27.78
CA VAL A 591 -3.56 -15.21 -26.47
C VAL A 591 -4.26 -14.29 -25.49
N LEU A 592 -4.83 -14.83 -24.41
CA LEU A 592 -5.46 -14.03 -23.36
C LEU A 592 -4.41 -13.25 -22.53
N LEU A 593 -4.73 -12.01 -22.19
CA LEU A 593 -3.96 -11.17 -21.28
C LEU A 593 -4.62 -11.21 -19.91
N ALA A 594 -4.32 -12.28 -19.17
CA ALA A 594 -4.90 -12.57 -17.85
C ALA A 594 -3.84 -13.11 -16.89
N ASP A 595 -3.98 -12.79 -15.59
CA ASP A 595 -3.08 -13.28 -14.54
C ASP A 595 -3.42 -14.72 -14.08
N GLU A 596 -2.54 -15.30 -13.28
CA GLU A 596 -2.59 -16.70 -12.82
C GLU A 596 -3.87 -17.08 -12.05
N GLN A 597 -4.63 -16.10 -11.52
CA GLN A 597 -5.87 -16.36 -10.79
C GLN A 597 -7.04 -16.74 -11.73
N LEU A 598 -7.01 -16.34 -13.01
CA LEU A 598 -8.04 -16.73 -13.98
C LEU A 598 -7.79 -18.18 -14.45
N THR A 599 -8.43 -19.13 -13.77
CA THR A 599 -8.21 -20.58 -13.95
C THR A 599 -9.48 -21.33 -14.34
N GLY A 600 -9.30 -22.55 -14.88
CA GLY A 600 -10.38 -23.50 -15.13
C GLY A 600 -11.52 -22.95 -16.02
N PRO A 601 -12.79 -23.33 -15.75
CA PRO A 601 -13.94 -23.00 -16.61
C PRO A 601 -14.14 -21.50 -16.87
N ALA A 602 -13.72 -20.63 -15.95
CA ALA A 602 -13.79 -19.18 -16.13
C ALA A 602 -12.85 -18.71 -17.26
N ARG A 603 -11.62 -19.24 -17.30
CA ARG A 603 -10.65 -18.96 -18.37
C ARG A 603 -11.13 -19.48 -19.73
N ASP A 604 -11.66 -20.71 -19.75
CA ASP A 604 -12.12 -21.35 -20.99
C ASP A 604 -13.34 -20.61 -21.59
N ARG A 605 -14.24 -20.11 -20.73
CA ARG A 605 -15.36 -19.24 -21.11
C ARG A 605 -14.89 -17.94 -21.75
N VAL A 606 -13.88 -17.29 -21.18
CA VAL A 606 -13.28 -16.06 -21.74
C VAL A 606 -12.60 -16.35 -23.08
N ALA A 607 -11.82 -17.43 -23.19
CA ALA A 607 -11.19 -17.84 -24.44
C ALA A 607 -12.23 -18.06 -25.56
N ALA A 608 -13.23 -18.91 -25.32
CA ALA A 608 -14.25 -19.25 -26.30
C ALA A 608 -15.11 -18.04 -26.73
N ARG A 609 -15.43 -17.11 -25.81
CA ARG A 609 -16.17 -15.88 -26.13
C ARG A 609 -15.35 -14.92 -26.99
N ALA A 610 -14.07 -14.79 -26.69
CA ALA A 610 -13.14 -13.90 -27.40
C ALA A 610 -12.78 -14.44 -28.79
N GLU A 611 -12.49 -15.74 -28.92
CA GLU A 611 -12.29 -16.41 -30.21
C GLU A 611 -13.53 -16.31 -31.10
N ARG A 612 -14.75 -16.48 -30.53
CA ARG A 612 -16.01 -16.26 -31.25
C ARG A 612 -16.12 -14.83 -31.80
N PHE A 613 -15.70 -13.82 -31.05
CA PHE A 613 -15.68 -12.43 -31.53
C PHE A 613 -14.66 -12.21 -32.65
N VAL A 614 -13.44 -12.74 -32.51
CA VAL A 614 -12.39 -12.62 -33.54
C VAL A 614 -12.82 -13.29 -34.84
N ASN A 615 -13.38 -14.50 -34.77
CA ASN A 615 -13.94 -15.20 -35.92
C ASN A 615 -15.09 -14.39 -36.55
N PHE A 616 -16.01 -13.84 -35.76
CA PHE A 616 -17.09 -12.97 -36.25
C PHE A 616 -16.55 -11.71 -36.96
N GLN A 617 -15.51 -11.05 -36.45
CA GLN A 617 -14.92 -9.87 -37.10
C GLN A 617 -14.25 -10.22 -38.45
N ILE A 618 -13.54 -11.36 -38.51
CA ILE A 618 -12.94 -11.87 -39.75
C ILE A 618 -14.03 -12.24 -40.75
N GLU A 619 -15.07 -12.96 -40.32
CA GLU A 619 -16.18 -13.38 -41.18
C GLU A 619 -17.05 -12.19 -41.65
N LEU A 620 -17.18 -11.14 -40.84
CA LEU A 620 -17.91 -9.91 -41.19
C LEU A 620 -17.12 -9.05 -42.19
N LEU A 621 -15.84 -8.75 -41.91
CA LEU A 621 -15.05 -7.81 -42.71
C LEU A 621 -14.41 -8.47 -43.94
N LEU A 622 -14.01 -9.74 -43.82
CA LEU A 622 -13.34 -10.49 -44.89
C LEU A 622 -14.25 -11.55 -45.52
N LYS A 623 -15.58 -11.42 -45.38
CA LYS A 623 -16.58 -12.32 -45.99
C LYS A 623 -16.24 -12.74 -47.43
N PRO A 624 -15.85 -11.83 -48.36
CA PRO A 624 -15.53 -12.23 -49.72
C PRO A 624 -14.32 -13.18 -49.85
N LEU A 625 -13.35 -13.11 -48.93
CA LEU A 625 -12.23 -14.07 -48.89
C LEU A 625 -12.67 -15.42 -48.34
N VAL A 626 -13.54 -15.44 -47.33
CA VAL A 626 -14.13 -16.67 -46.79
C VAL A 626 -14.98 -17.35 -47.87
N ASP A 627 -15.83 -16.59 -48.56
CA ASP A 627 -16.69 -17.08 -49.64
C ASP A 627 -15.87 -17.57 -50.85
N LEU A 628 -14.83 -16.84 -51.29
CA LEU A 628 -13.90 -17.30 -52.35
C LEU A 628 -13.12 -18.55 -51.96
N LYS A 629 -12.71 -18.67 -50.70
CA LYS A 629 -11.99 -19.84 -50.18
C LYS A 629 -12.89 -21.08 -50.14
N ASN A 630 -14.14 -20.92 -49.71
CA ASN A 630 -15.12 -22.00 -49.59
C ASN A 630 -15.90 -22.25 -50.90
N ALA A 631 -15.54 -21.61 -52.02
CA ALA A 631 -16.23 -21.70 -53.31
C ALA A 631 -15.93 -23.01 -54.08
N ASP A 632 -16.34 -24.16 -53.52
CA ASP A 632 -16.18 -25.48 -54.16
C ASP A 632 -17.08 -25.67 -55.39
N GLN A 633 -18.09 -24.81 -55.57
CA GLN A 633 -18.91 -24.73 -56.79
C GLN A 633 -18.16 -24.17 -58.02
N ILE A 634 -16.90 -23.74 -57.88
CA ILE A 634 -16.07 -23.30 -59.00
C ILE A 634 -15.03 -24.37 -59.31
N ALA A 635 -14.97 -24.81 -60.56
CA ALA A 635 -14.02 -25.82 -61.04
C ALA A 635 -12.84 -25.22 -61.84
N GLY A 636 -11.80 -26.03 -62.06
CA GLY A 636 -10.71 -25.74 -63.00
C GLY A 636 -9.99 -24.41 -62.75
N ILE A 637 -9.75 -23.67 -63.84
CA ILE A 637 -9.00 -22.40 -63.85
C ILE A 637 -9.67 -21.36 -62.93
N GLY A 638 -11.00 -21.35 -62.84
CA GLY A 638 -11.74 -20.45 -61.94
C GLY A 638 -11.40 -20.68 -60.46
N ARG A 639 -11.23 -21.95 -60.04
CA ARG A 639 -10.82 -22.29 -58.66
C ARG A 639 -9.37 -21.90 -58.39
N GLY A 640 -8.49 -22.03 -59.40
CA GLY A 640 -7.11 -21.54 -59.33
C GLY A 640 -7.03 -20.02 -59.13
N ILE A 641 -7.80 -19.24 -59.89
CA ILE A 641 -7.87 -17.78 -59.73
C ILE A 641 -8.49 -17.40 -58.37
N ALA A 642 -9.53 -18.11 -57.91
CA ALA A 642 -10.10 -17.90 -56.57
C ALA A 642 -9.07 -18.17 -55.46
N PHE A 643 -8.26 -19.23 -55.58
CA PHE A 643 -7.20 -19.57 -54.63
C PHE A 643 -6.09 -18.49 -54.61
N GLN A 644 -5.57 -18.10 -55.77
CA GLN A 644 -4.57 -17.03 -55.89
C GLN A 644 -5.10 -15.69 -55.36
N LEU A 645 -6.40 -15.41 -55.53
CA LEU A 645 -7.05 -14.24 -54.93
C LEU A 645 -7.01 -14.34 -53.41
N VAL A 646 -7.37 -15.47 -52.81
CA VAL A 646 -7.30 -15.67 -51.35
C VAL A 646 -5.87 -15.50 -50.82
N GLU A 647 -4.86 -16.05 -51.50
CA GLU A 647 -3.44 -15.87 -51.14
C GLU A 647 -2.97 -14.40 -51.23
N ASN A 648 -3.54 -13.61 -52.15
CA ASN A 648 -3.23 -12.19 -52.33
C ASN A 648 -4.27 -11.26 -51.72
N PHE A 649 -5.07 -11.73 -50.73
CA PHE A 649 -6.11 -10.95 -50.04
C PHE A 649 -7.11 -10.24 -50.97
N GLY A 650 -7.40 -10.86 -52.11
CA GLY A 650 -8.38 -10.43 -53.11
C GLY A 650 -7.85 -9.39 -54.09
N LEU A 651 -6.54 -9.37 -54.38
CA LEU A 651 -5.90 -8.35 -55.21
C LEU A 651 -4.74 -8.94 -56.04
N ILE A 652 -4.97 -9.17 -57.34
CA ILE A 652 -3.97 -9.65 -58.31
C ILE A 652 -3.75 -8.61 -59.41
N ASN A 653 -2.50 -8.36 -59.79
CA ASN A 653 -2.17 -7.57 -61.00
C ASN A 653 -2.42 -8.44 -62.25
N ARG A 654 -3.30 -8.00 -63.14
CA ARG A 654 -3.88 -8.81 -64.24
C ARG A 654 -2.83 -9.34 -65.23
N ARG A 655 -1.64 -8.74 -65.27
CA ARG A 655 -0.49 -9.21 -66.07
C ARG A 655 0.08 -10.54 -65.58
N ASP A 656 -0.04 -10.82 -64.29
CA ASP A 656 0.61 -11.97 -63.65
C ASP A 656 -0.18 -13.28 -63.87
N ILE A 657 -1.45 -13.15 -64.28
CA ILE A 657 -2.41 -14.24 -64.56
C ILE A 657 -2.97 -14.15 -66.00
N ALA A 658 -2.15 -13.67 -66.95
CA ALA A 658 -2.62 -13.27 -68.27
C ALA A 658 -3.10 -14.44 -69.16
N GLU A 659 -2.49 -15.62 -69.04
CA GLU A 659 -2.91 -16.82 -69.80
C GLU A 659 -4.09 -17.52 -69.14
N GLU A 660 -4.18 -17.51 -67.80
CA GLU A 660 -5.35 -17.94 -67.03
C GLU A 660 -6.57 -17.07 -67.37
N MET A 661 -6.42 -15.74 -67.41
CA MET A 661 -7.51 -14.83 -67.80
C MET A 661 -7.99 -15.00 -69.24
N LYS A 662 -7.10 -15.47 -70.13
CA LYS A 662 -7.37 -15.75 -71.54
C LYS A 662 -8.02 -17.12 -71.77
N SER A 663 -7.71 -18.09 -70.92
CA SER A 663 -8.30 -19.44 -70.93
C SER A 663 -9.56 -19.58 -70.05
N LEU A 664 -9.78 -18.67 -69.11
CA LEU A 664 -11.00 -18.61 -68.30
C LEU A 664 -12.22 -18.27 -69.17
N ASP A 665 -13.19 -19.19 -69.16
CA ASP A 665 -14.46 -19.12 -69.88
C ASP A 665 -15.45 -18.09 -69.29
N GLN A 666 -16.62 -17.96 -69.93
CA GLN A 666 -17.64 -17.00 -69.50
C GLN A 666 -18.39 -17.45 -68.24
N GLU A 667 -18.49 -18.75 -67.98
CA GLU A 667 -19.16 -19.30 -66.80
C GLU A 667 -18.31 -19.09 -65.53
N GLY A 668 -17.02 -19.41 -65.56
CA GLY A 668 -16.07 -19.11 -64.49
C GLY A 668 -15.95 -17.61 -64.23
N ARG A 669 -15.99 -16.76 -65.26
CA ARG A 669 -16.10 -15.30 -65.11
C ARG A 669 -17.40 -14.87 -64.44
N ALA A 670 -18.53 -15.53 -64.72
CA ALA A 670 -19.81 -15.24 -64.07
C ALA A 670 -19.81 -15.68 -62.59
N ALA A 671 -19.28 -16.87 -62.29
CA ALA A 671 -19.14 -17.39 -60.94
C ALA A 671 -18.25 -16.48 -60.06
N LEU A 672 -17.08 -16.06 -60.56
CA LEU A 672 -16.20 -15.14 -59.84
C LEU A 672 -16.85 -13.75 -59.63
N ARG A 673 -17.63 -13.23 -60.59
CA ARG A 673 -18.39 -11.98 -60.40
C ARG A 673 -19.46 -12.10 -59.31
N ARG A 674 -20.16 -13.24 -59.19
CA ARG A 674 -21.12 -13.50 -58.10
C ARG A 674 -20.45 -13.48 -56.72
N LEU A 675 -19.17 -13.83 -56.64
CA LEU A 675 -18.33 -13.72 -55.43
C LEU A 675 -17.64 -12.35 -55.27
N GLY A 676 -18.11 -11.32 -55.98
CA GLY A 676 -17.66 -9.94 -55.83
C GLY A 676 -16.35 -9.58 -56.55
N VAL A 677 -15.78 -10.49 -57.35
CA VAL A 677 -14.54 -10.22 -58.11
C VAL A 677 -14.84 -9.31 -59.31
N ARG A 678 -14.09 -8.19 -59.41
CA ARG A 678 -14.06 -7.33 -60.59
C ARG A 678 -12.81 -7.57 -61.43
N PHE A 679 -12.99 -7.56 -62.75
CA PHE A 679 -11.95 -7.72 -63.75
C PHE A 679 -11.63 -6.36 -64.39
N GLY A 680 -10.73 -5.60 -63.78
CA GLY A 680 -10.27 -4.30 -64.28
C GLY A 680 -9.32 -4.43 -65.48
N ALA A 681 -8.87 -3.31 -66.03
CA ALA A 681 -7.83 -3.24 -67.04
C ALA A 681 -6.46 -3.65 -66.48
N TYR A 682 -6.12 -3.24 -65.24
CA TYR A 682 -4.82 -3.51 -64.63
C TYR A 682 -4.85 -4.58 -63.53
N HIS A 683 -5.98 -4.77 -62.83
CA HIS A 683 -6.10 -5.73 -61.73
C HIS A 683 -7.34 -6.62 -61.81
N VAL A 684 -7.26 -7.80 -61.20
CA VAL A 684 -8.40 -8.62 -60.82
C VAL A 684 -8.50 -8.54 -59.30
N PHE A 685 -9.58 -7.96 -58.79
CA PHE A 685 -9.67 -7.58 -57.37
C PHE A 685 -11.10 -7.59 -56.82
N VAL A 686 -11.24 -7.60 -55.51
CA VAL A 686 -12.53 -7.52 -54.81
C VAL A 686 -12.70 -6.13 -54.17
N PRO A 687 -13.60 -5.26 -54.69
CA PRO A 687 -13.73 -3.87 -54.22
C PRO A 687 -14.15 -3.70 -52.76
N ALA A 688 -14.72 -4.73 -52.13
CA ALA A 688 -15.09 -4.68 -50.71
C ALA A 688 -13.85 -4.71 -49.79
N LEU A 689 -12.77 -5.38 -50.19
CA LEU A 689 -11.59 -5.64 -49.35
C LEU A 689 -10.61 -4.46 -49.31
N ILE A 690 -10.62 -3.60 -50.32
CA ILE A 690 -9.85 -2.34 -50.36
C ILE A 690 -10.52 -1.18 -49.58
N LYS A 691 -11.61 -1.46 -48.84
CA LYS A 691 -12.19 -0.50 -47.89
C LYS A 691 -11.34 -0.44 -46.61
N PRO A 692 -11.32 0.70 -45.87
CA PRO A 692 -10.42 0.89 -44.73
C PRO A 692 -10.42 -0.23 -43.67
N ALA A 693 -11.57 -0.70 -43.21
CA ALA A 693 -11.65 -1.72 -42.16
C ALA A 693 -11.21 -3.12 -42.62
N PRO A 694 -11.71 -3.68 -43.76
CA PRO A 694 -11.17 -4.92 -44.33
C PRO A 694 -9.66 -4.83 -44.66
N ALA A 695 -9.19 -3.73 -45.25
CA ALA A 695 -7.78 -3.52 -45.58
C ALA A 695 -6.90 -3.45 -44.32
N GLY A 696 -7.38 -2.82 -43.24
CA GLY A 696 -6.72 -2.82 -41.94
C GLY A 696 -6.60 -4.21 -41.33
N LEU A 697 -7.67 -5.01 -41.37
CA LEU A 697 -7.64 -6.38 -40.86
C LEU A 697 -6.74 -7.30 -41.71
N VAL A 698 -6.77 -7.17 -43.04
CA VAL A 698 -5.82 -7.84 -43.96
C VAL A 698 -4.38 -7.48 -43.60
N THR A 699 -4.09 -6.19 -43.38
CA THR A 699 -2.74 -5.71 -43.05
C THR A 699 -2.27 -6.26 -41.69
N LEU A 700 -3.14 -6.29 -40.68
CA LEU A 700 -2.87 -6.91 -39.38
C LEU A 700 -2.62 -8.42 -39.49
N LEU A 701 -3.47 -9.17 -40.20
CA LEU A 701 -3.33 -10.62 -40.37
C LEU A 701 -2.05 -10.99 -41.14
N TRP A 702 -1.68 -10.21 -42.16
CA TRP A 702 -0.41 -10.38 -42.85
C TRP A 702 0.78 -10.05 -41.94
N ALA A 703 0.74 -8.92 -41.22
CA ALA A 703 1.81 -8.50 -40.32
C ALA A 703 2.02 -9.49 -39.16
N LEU A 704 0.96 -10.12 -38.65
CA LEU A 704 1.03 -11.19 -37.66
C LEU A 704 1.79 -12.41 -38.17
N LYS A 705 1.64 -12.78 -39.45
CA LYS A 705 2.25 -13.99 -40.03
C LYS A 705 3.64 -13.75 -40.65
N ASN A 706 4.00 -12.51 -40.96
CA ASN A 706 5.24 -12.14 -41.66
C ASN A 706 6.15 -11.23 -40.82
N ASP A 707 5.97 -11.24 -39.50
CA ASP A 707 6.70 -10.44 -38.52
C ASP A 707 6.80 -8.96 -38.94
N GLY A 708 5.62 -8.36 -39.12
CA GLY A 708 5.45 -7.08 -39.79
C GLY A 708 4.98 -5.93 -38.91
N LYS A 709 4.64 -6.16 -37.63
CA LYS A 709 4.10 -5.09 -36.77
C LYS A 709 5.11 -3.95 -36.53
N ASP A 710 6.39 -4.29 -36.41
CA ASP A 710 7.47 -3.34 -36.13
C ASP A 710 8.13 -2.75 -37.39
N LYS A 711 7.57 -3.01 -38.58
CA LYS A 711 8.07 -2.48 -39.86
C LYS A 711 7.43 -1.10 -40.15
N PRO A 712 8.21 -0.08 -40.57
CA PRO A 712 7.66 1.24 -40.86
C PRO A 712 6.54 1.21 -41.91
N GLY A 713 5.49 1.99 -41.69
CA GLY A 713 4.28 2.02 -42.52
C GLY A 713 3.16 1.07 -42.07
N PHE A 714 3.40 0.22 -41.07
CA PHE A 714 2.35 -0.57 -40.44
C PHE A 714 1.33 0.35 -39.75
N GLY A 715 0.06 0.26 -40.13
CA GLY A 715 -0.99 1.17 -39.66
C GLY A 715 -1.04 2.50 -40.41
N ASP A 716 0.09 3.18 -40.62
CA ASP A 716 0.15 4.51 -41.26
C ASP A 716 -0.53 4.56 -42.63
N VAL A 717 -0.24 3.56 -43.48
CA VAL A 717 -0.80 3.47 -44.84
C VAL A 717 -2.32 3.19 -44.81
N VAL A 718 -2.80 2.47 -43.78
CA VAL A 718 -4.23 2.21 -43.56
C VAL A 718 -4.93 3.46 -42.99
N HIS A 719 -4.25 4.26 -42.17
CA HIS A 719 -4.76 5.56 -41.74
C HIS A 719 -4.89 6.53 -42.93
N ALA A 720 -3.90 6.54 -43.84
CA ALA A 720 -4.00 7.31 -45.08
C ALA A 720 -5.18 6.86 -45.96
N LEU A 721 -5.46 5.56 -46.05
CA LEU A 721 -6.65 5.00 -46.70
C LEU A 721 -7.96 5.45 -46.02
N ALA A 722 -8.00 5.42 -44.68
CA ALA A 722 -9.15 5.86 -43.89
C ALA A 722 -9.44 7.36 -44.08
N SER A 723 -8.40 8.19 -44.26
CA SER A 723 -8.54 9.62 -44.62
C SER A 723 -9.00 9.87 -46.07
N GLY A 724 -9.39 8.83 -46.81
CA GLY A 724 -10.03 8.93 -48.13
C GLY A 724 -9.08 9.14 -49.32
N ARG A 725 -7.77 9.32 -49.08
CA ARG A 725 -6.77 9.69 -50.10
C ARG A 725 -6.73 8.74 -51.29
N THR A 726 -7.06 9.25 -52.49
CA THR A 726 -7.08 8.50 -53.75
C THR A 726 -5.68 8.08 -54.22
N SER A 727 -4.68 8.92 -53.97
CA SER A 727 -3.27 8.56 -54.03
C SER A 727 -2.48 9.23 -52.91
N VAL A 728 -1.28 8.71 -52.63
CA VAL A 728 -0.35 9.21 -51.62
C VAL A 728 1.06 9.20 -52.17
N VAL A 729 1.94 10.08 -51.66
CA VAL A 729 3.38 9.96 -51.88
C VAL A 729 3.89 8.72 -51.16
N ILE A 730 4.83 8.00 -51.77
CA ILE A 730 5.51 6.85 -51.14
C ILE A 730 6.59 7.38 -50.22
N ASP A 731 6.51 7.03 -48.94
CA ASP A 731 7.63 7.22 -48.02
C ASP A 731 8.70 6.15 -48.34
N PRO A 732 9.97 6.52 -48.62
CA PRO A 732 11.04 5.56 -48.87
C PRO A 732 11.36 4.64 -47.68
N ALA A 733 10.99 5.01 -46.45
CA ALA A 733 11.21 4.20 -45.26
C ALA A 733 10.14 3.10 -45.08
N PHE A 734 8.95 3.26 -45.66
CA PHE A 734 7.82 2.34 -45.48
C PHE A 734 7.96 1.07 -46.33
N ASP A 735 7.56 -0.09 -45.78
CA ASP A 735 7.50 -1.32 -46.57
C ASP A 735 6.42 -1.20 -47.66
N LYS A 736 6.84 -1.33 -48.92
CA LYS A 736 5.98 -1.24 -50.11
C LYS A 736 4.83 -2.26 -50.09
N THR A 737 4.97 -3.33 -49.30
CA THR A 737 3.95 -4.34 -49.10
C THR A 737 2.70 -3.79 -48.39
N PHE A 738 2.84 -2.83 -47.47
CA PHE A 738 1.69 -2.21 -46.79
C PHE A 738 0.81 -1.42 -47.76
N TYR A 739 1.39 -0.76 -48.77
CA TYR A 739 0.64 -0.12 -49.84
C TYR A 739 -0.17 -1.15 -50.66
N LYS A 740 0.41 -2.31 -51.02
CA LYS A 740 -0.33 -3.40 -51.68
C LYS A 740 -1.49 -3.91 -50.82
N LEU A 741 -1.26 -4.17 -49.53
CA LEU A 741 -2.27 -4.68 -48.60
C LEU A 741 -3.39 -3.67 -48.36
N ALA A 742 -3.08 -2.37 -48.36
CA ALA A 742 -4.04 -1.27 -48.29
C ALA A 742 -4.74 -0.95 -49.63
N GLY A 743 -4.61 -1.78 -50.66
CA GLY A 743 -5.31 -1.59 -51.94
C GLY A 743 -4.72 -0.52 -52.87
N TYR A 744 -3.49 -0.06 -52.60
CA TYR A 744 -2.73 0.82 -53.48
C TYR A 744 -1.77 0.02 -54.39
N ARG A 745 -1.41 0.61 -55.53
CA ARG A 745 -0.29 0.19 -56.38
C ARG A 745 0.76 1.28 -56.42
N ASN A 746 2.01 0.93 -56.10
CA ASN A 746 3.16 1.84 -56.19
C ASN A 746 3.52 2.08 -57.67
N LEU A 747 3.59 3.34 -58.07
CA LEU A 747 3.85 3.83 -59.43
C LEU A 747 4.75 5.07 -59.34
N GLY A 748 6.05 4.89 -59.56
CA GLY A 748 7.03 5.96 -59.36
C GLY A 748 7.12 6.40 -57.90
N ARG A 749 7.11 7.71 -57.64
CA ARG A 749 7.05 8.31 -56.29
C ARG A 749 5.66 8.29 -55.61
N ARG A 750 4.59 7.82 -56.26
CA ARG A 750 3.23 7.74 -55.65
C ARG A 750 2.66 6.34 -55.61
N ALA A 751 1.84 6.08 -54.59
CA ALA A 751 0.99 4.91 -54.51
C ALA A 751 -0.46 5.34 -54.77
N VAL A 752 -1.14 4.65 -55.69
CA VAL A 752 -2.50 5.02 -56.14
C VAL A 752 -3.47 3.89 -55.84
N ARG A 753 -4.65 4.20 -55.31
CA ARG A 753 -5.71 3.22 -55.06
C ARG A 753 -6.14 2.52 -56.34
N ILE A 754 -6.31 1.21 -56.26
CA ILE A 754 -6.61 0.38 -57.43
C ILE A 754 -8.00 0.68 -58.02
N ASP A 755 -9.01 1.02 -57.21
CA ASP A 755 -10.31 1.45 -57.73
C ASP A 755 -10.30 2.83 -58.41
N ILE A 756 -9.24 3.61 -58.22
CA ILE A 756 -8.98 4.87 -58.93
C ILE A 756 -8.17 4.60 -60.20
N LEU A 757 -7.22 3.65 -60.17
CA LEU A 757 -6.48 3.22 -61.36
C LEU A 757 -7.37 2.55 -62.42
N GLU A 758 -8.36 1.75 -62.02
CA GLU A 758 -9.32 1.21 -63.00
C GLU A 758 -10.24 2.31 -63.55
N ARG A 759 -10.68 3.28 -62.72
CA ARG A 759 -11.43 4.46 -63.20
C ARG A 759 -10.61 5.32 -64.16
N LEU A 760 -9.31 5.49 -63.92
CA LEU A 760 -8.38 6.13 -64.86
C LEU A 760 -8.28 5.34 -66.17
N ALA A 761 -8.27 4.00 -66.11
CA ALA A 761 -8.30 3.16 -67.31
C ALA A 761 -9.58 3.39 -68.11
N ASP A 762 -10.74 3.48 -67.45
CA ASP A 762 -12.02 3.74 -68.09
C ASP A 762 -12.14 5.16 -68.67
N LEU A 763 -11.38 6.15 -68.19
CA LEU A 763 -11.22 7.47 -68.86
C LEU A 763 -10.28 7.42 -70.07
N ILE A 764 -9.16 6.68 -69.98
CA ILE A 764 -8.18 6.56 -71.08
C ILE A 764 -8.72 5.68 -72.22
N ARG A 765 -9.58 4.71 -71.91
CA ARG A 765 -10.07 3.70 -72.85
C ARG A 765 -10.91 4.28 -74.01
N PRO A 766 -11.84 5.22 -73.83
CA PRO A 766 -12.49 5.92 -74.93
C PRO A 766 -11.47 6.68 -75.80
N ALA A 767 -10.59 7.48 -75.18
CA ALA A 767 -9.62 8.30 -75.90
C ALA A 767 -8.60 7.49 -76.73
N THR A 768 -8.32 6.25 -76.33
CA THR A 768 -7.41 5.33 -77.04
C THR A 768 -8.10 4.35 -78.00
N ASN A 769 -9.43 4.18 -77.94
CA ASN A 769 -10.19 3.35 -78.90
C ASN A 769 -10.96 4.15 -79.95
N TRP A 770 -11.22 5.45 -79.71
CA TRP A 770 -11.77 6.36 -80.71
C TRP A 770 -10.87 6.43 -81.95
N LYS A 771 -11.47 6.61 -83.12
CA LYS A 771 -10.74 6.81 -84.38
C LYS A 771 -11.23 8.09 -85.05
N PRO A 772 -10.36 8.86 -85.74
CA PRO A 772 -10.80 10.00 -86.53
C PRO A 772 -11.97 9.63 -87.46
N GLY A 773 -13.06 10.39 -87.38
CA GLY A 773 -14.30 10.16 -88.12
C GLY A 773 -15.36 9.27 -87.44
N LEU A 774 -15.09 8.67 -86.27
CA LEU A 774 -16.02 7.80 -85.55
C LEU A 774 -16.65 8.49 -84.32
N GLY A 775 -17.72 9.25 -84.56
CA GLY A 775 -18.47 9.95 -83.51
C GLY A 775 -17.71 11.13 -82.87
N GLN A 776 -18.31 11.75 -81.85
CA GLN A 776 -17.70 12.86 -81.12
C GLN A 776 -16.37 12.43 -80.49
N ARG A 777 -15.33 13.26 -80.67
CA ARG A 777 -13.98 13.02 -80.14
C ARG A 777 -13.99 13.09 -78.61
N PRO A 778 -13.62 12.03 -77.87
CA PRO A 778 -13.50 12.09 -76.42
C PRO A 778 -12.37 13.04 -75.99
N ASP A 779 -12.53 13.70 -74.85
CA ASP A 779 -11.49 14.57 -74.30
C ASP A 779 -10.16 13.83 -74.15
N GLY A 780 -9.09 14.47 -74.63
CA GLY A 780 -7.74 13.89 -74.65
C GLY A 780 -7.45 12.98 -75.85
N ALA A 781 -8.42 12.58 -76.68
CA ALA A 781 -8.16 11.76 -77.87
C ALA A 781 -7.41 12.54 -78.96
N TYR A 782 -6.46 11.89 -79.66
CA TYR A 782 -5.59 12.53 -80.67
C TYR A 782 -5.52 11.78 -82.02
N ASP A 783 -5.29 10.45 -82.03
CA ASP A 783 -5.14 9.67 -83.28
C ASP A 783 -5.68 8.23 -83.22
N GLY A 784 -6.23 7.79 -82.08
CA GLY A 784 -6.70 6.42 -81.88
C GLY A 784 -5.59 5.40 -81.54
N GLN A 785 -4.40 5.87 -81.19
CA GLN A 785 -3.34 5.10 -80.51
C GLN A 785 -2.71 5.90 -79.36
N SER A 786 -2.82 7.23 -79.41
CA SER A 786 -2.24 8.23 -78.51
C SER A 786 -3.32 9.10 -77.89
N PHE A 787 -3.14 9.49 -76.61
CA PHE A 787 -4.01 10.43 -75.88
C PHE A 787 -3.20 11.50 -75.13
N MET A 788 -3.87 12.54 -74.66
CA MET A 788 -3.33 13.61 -73.80
C MET A 788 -3.93 13.52 -72.40
N VAL A 789 -3.17 13.91 -71.37
CA VAL A 789 -3.70 14.00 -70.00
C VAL A 789 -4.73 15.13 -69.91
N THR A 790 -5.91 14.83 -69.38
CA THR A 790 -7.00 15.82 -69.20
C THR A 790 -7.17 16.21 -67.73
N PRO A 791 -7.71 17.40 -67.41
CA PRO A 791 -7.94 17.81 -66.01
C PRO A 791 -8.75 16.81 -65.17
N PRO A 792 -9.81 16.14 -65.69
CA PRO A 792 -10.50 15.08 -64.97
C PRO A 792 -9.60 13.90 -64.57
N MET A 793 -8.65 13.48 -65.43
CA MET A 793 -7.70 12.41 -65.11
C MET A 793 -6.79 12.78 -63.94
N MET A 794 -6.33 14.03 -63.88
CA MET A 794 -5.48 14.53 -62.78
C MET A 794 -6.28 14.68 -61.48
N SER A 795 -7.51 15.21 -61.59
CA SER A 795 -8.42 15.44 -60.47
C SER A 795 -8.76 14.17 -59.70
N ILE A 796 -9.16 13.08 -60.37
CA ILE A 796 -9.51 11.82 -59.67
C ILE A 796 -8.33 11.20 -58.90
N LEU A 797 -7.09 11.53 -59.27
CA LEU A 797 -5.87 11.02 -58.65
C LEU A 797 -5.31 11.91 -57.54
N GLY A 798 -5.70 13.20 -57.47
CA GLY A 798 -5.09 14.17 -56.56
C GLY A 798 -3.59 14.35 -56.82
N ALA A 799 -3.19 14.38 -58.09
CA ALA A 799 -1.81 14.29 -58.57
C ALA A 799 -1.41 15.48 -59.46
N THR A 800 -0.13 15.86 -59.46
CA THR A 800 0.42 16.90 -60.35
C THR A 800 0.64 16.39 -61.78
N ALA A 801 0.98 17.28 -62.72
CA ALA A 801 1.37 16.86 -64.08
C ALA A 801 2.59 15.92 -64.09
N ASP A 802 3.59 16.18 -63.23
CA ASP A 802 4.79 15.36 -63.10
C ASP A 802 4.47 13.98 -62.50
N ASP A 803 3.60 13.95 -61.49
CA ASP A 803 3.09 12.70 -60.90
C ASP A 803 2.35 11.85 -61.94
N MET A 804 1.56 12.48 -62.82
CA MET A 804 0.86 11.81 -63.92
C MET A 804 1.84 11.19 -64.91
N GLU A 805 2.95 11.86 -65.20
CA GLU A 805 3.99 11.32 -66.08
C GLU A 805 4.61 10.03 -65.50
N GLU A 806 4.90 9.99 -64.20
CA GLU A 806 5.38 8.78 -63.53
C GLU A 806 4.30 7.68 -63.43
N ILE A 807 3.05 8.04 -63.12
CA ILE A 807 1.92 7.10 -63.02
C ILE A 807 1.70 6.39 -64.37
N LEU A 808 1.66 7.15 -65.48
CA LEU A 808 1.44 6.59 -66.81
C LEU A 808 2.63 5.75 -67.30
N LYS A 809 3.88 6.17 -67.02
CA LYS A 809 5.08 5.32 -67.23
C LYS A 809 5.00 4.01 -66.46
N GLY A 810 4.63 4.05 -65.18
CA GLY A 810 4.48 2.87 -64.32
C GLY A 810 3.35 1.91 -64.74
N LEU A 811 2.29 2.44 -65.38
CA LEU A 811 1.25 1.64 -66.03
C LEU A 811 1.71 1.04 -67.37
N GLY A 812 2.79 1.53 -67.97
CA GLY A 812 3.38 1.00 -69.22
C GLY A 812 3.03 1.79 -70.48
N TYR A 813 2.59 3.04 -70.34
CA TYR A 813 2.48 3.98 -71.46
C TYR A 813 3.85 4.64 -71.73
N ARG A 814 4.05 5.10 -72.96
CA ARG A 814 5.22 5.88 -73.37
C ARG A 814 4.77 7.26 -73.83
N ALA A 815 5.42 8.30 -73.32
CA ALA A 815 5.25 9.68 -73.78
C ALA A 815 6.02 9.92 -75.09
N GLU A 816 5.45 10.73 -75.97
CA GLU A 816 6.05 11.29 -77.18
C GLU A 816 5.80 12.81 -77.16
N PRO A 817 6.82 13.65 -76.85
CA PRO A 817 6.65 15.09 -76.80
C PRO A 817 6.47 15.66 -78.21
N LYS A 818 5.49 16.55 -78.41
CA LYS A 818 5.31 17.29 -79.66
C LYS A 818 5.13 18.80 -79.44
N PRO A 819 5.51 19.65 -80.41
CA PRO A 819 5.28 21.08 -80.34
C PRO A 819 3.79 21.39 -80.11
N ALA A 820 3.49 22.26 -79.15
CA ALA A 820 2.10 22.59 -78.80
C ALA A 820 1.30 23.15 -79.99
N VAL A 821 1.98 23.83 -80.93
CA VAL A 821 1.39 24.38 -82.16
C VAL A 821 0.92 23.27 -83.11
N GLU A 822 1.74 22.24 -83.35
CA GLU A 822 1.38 21.10 -84.21
C GLU A 822 0.20 20.31 -83.63
N VAL A 823 0.18 20.13 -82.30
CA VAL A 823 -0.89 19.43 -81.61
C VAL A 823 -2.19 20.23 -81.70
N LYS A 824 -2.17 21.54 -81.39
CA LYS A 824 -3.36 22.42 -81.51
C LYS A 824 -3.90 22.44 -82.95
N ALA A 825 -3.06 22.75 -83.94
CA ALA A 825 -3.49 22.84 -85.33
C ALA A 825 -4.09 21.52 -85.86
N ARG A 826 -3.56 20.36 -85.45
CA ARG A 826 -4.13 19.06 -85.82
C ARG A 826 -5.47 18.78 -85.12
N LEU A 827 -5.63 19.18 -83.86
CA LEU A 827 -6.89 19.04 -83.13
C LEU A 827 -7.96 19.99 -83.69
N GLU A 828 -7.61 21.24 -83.98
CA GLU A 828 -8.49 22.22 -84.64
C GLU A 828 -8.93 21.72 -86.03
N ALA A 829 -8.02 21.12 -86.82
CA ALA A 829 -8.37 20.48 -88.08
C ALA A 829 -9.29 19.26 -87.91
N GLN A 830 -9.09 18.44 -86.87
CA GLN A 830 -9.97 17.31 -86.55
C GLN A 830 -11.35 17.76 -86.06
N ASP A 831 -11.42 18.81 -85.25
CA ASP A 831 -12.66 19.33 -84.68
C ASP A 831 -13.47 20.12 -85.72
N ASN A 832 -12.80 20.82 -86.64
CA ASN A 832 -13.46 21.43 -87.81
C ASN A 832 -13.96 20.36 -88.77
N ALA A 833 -13.16 19.34 -89.12
CA ALA A 833 -13.62 18.21 -89.93
C ALA A 833 -14.76 17.43 -89.24
N ALA A 834 -14.77 17.33 -87.91
CA ALA A 834 -15.87 16.75 -87.14
C ALA A 834 -17.12 17.64 -87.12
N ARG A 835 -16.98 18.97 -87.07
CA ARG A 835 -18.09 19.94 -87.23
C ARG A 835 -18.67 19.91 -88.64
N GLU A 836 -17.83 19.84 -89.67
CA GLU A 836 -18.26 19.69 -91.07
C GLU A 836 -18.98 18.35 -91.27
N ALA A 837 -18.41 17.24 -90.79
CA ALA A 837 -19.05 15.93 -90.84
C ALA A 837 -20.36 15.88 -90.01
N ALA A 838 -20.42 16.56 -88.87
CA ALA A 838 -21.63 16.68 -88.06
C ALA A 838 -22.68 17.58 -88.72
N ALA A 839 -22.29 18.66 -89.42
CA ALA A 839 -23.21 19.50 -90.18
C ALA A 839 -23.74 18.79 -91.43
N VAL A 840 -22.89 18.03 -92.14
CA VAL A 840 -23.31 17.16 -93.25
C VAL A 840 -24.21 16.04 -92.74
N LYS A 841 -23.90 15.43 -91.59
CA LYS A 841 -24.76 14.41 -90.98
C LYS A 841 -26.08 15.00 -90.46
N ALA A 842 -26.07 16.18 -89.86
CA ALA A 842 -27.29 16.88 -89.45
C ALA A 842 -28.16 17.25 -90.65
N ALA A 843 -27.58 17.80 -91.72
CA ALA A 843 -28.31 18.08 -92.97
C ALA A 843 -28.81 16.79 -93.65
N ALA A 844 -28.10 15.67 -93.53
CA ALA A 844 -28.53 14.37 -94.03
C ALA A 844 -29.63 13.74 -93.15
N GLU A 845 -29.59 13.93 -91.82
CA GLU A 845 -30.64 13.49 -90.89
C GLU A 845 -31.87 14.39 -90.97
N GLU A 846 -31.72 15.69 -91.23
CA GLU A 846 -32.79 16.64 -91.51
C GLU A 846 -33.43 16.35 -92.89
N ALA A 847 -32.63 16.02 -93.91
CA ALA A 847 -33.13 15.53 -95.19
C ALA A 847 -33.82 14.16 -95.07
N ALA A 848 -33.29 13.24 -94.27
CA ALA A 848 -33.92 11.94 -93.99
C ALA A 848 -35.20 12.09 -93.15
N LEU A 849 -35.26 13.05 -92.23
CA LEU A 849 -36.48 13.43 -91.51
C LEU A 849 -37.49 14.10 -92.46
N ALA A 850 -37.04 14.86 -93.46
CA ALA A 850 -37.92 15.42 -94.49
C ALA A 850 -38.44 14.36 -95.48
N GLU A 851 -37.67 13.31 -95.80
CA GLU A 851 -38.16 12.13 -96.52
C GLU A 851 -39.10 11.29 -95.65
N GLN A 852 -38.78 11.05 -94.38
CA GLN A 852 -39.63 10.31 -93.45
C GLN A 852 -40.93 11.04 -93.14
N ALA A 853 -40.93 12.38 -93.06
CA ALA A 853 -42.13 13.19 -92.96
C ALA A 853 -43.03 13.02 -94.20
N LYS A 854 -42.45 13.10 -95.41
CA LYS A 854 -43.18 12.86 -96.67
C LYS A 854 -43.68 11.41 -96.81
N ALA A 855 -42.97 10.44 -96.25
CA ALA A 855 -43.40 9.05 -96.20
C ALA A 855 -44.53 8.82 -95.16
N ALA A 856 -44.46 9.48 -94.00
CA ALA A 856 -45.48 9.40 -92.96
C ALA A 856 -46.80 10.09 -93.38
N GLU A 857 -46.72 11.24 -94.05
CA GLU A 857 -47.88 11.97 -94.59
C GLU A 857 -48.65 11.16 -95.67
N ALA A 858 -48.01 10.15 -96.27
CA ALA A 858 -48.61 9.22 -97.22
C ALA A 858 -49.20 7.93 -96.59
N VAL A 859 -49.03 7.71 -95.28
CA VAL A 859 -49.47 6.49 -94.58
C VAL A 859 -50.43 6.80 -93.41
N ALA A 860 -50.45 8.03 -92.90
CA ALA A 860 -51.29 8.44 -91.76
C ALA A 860 -52.78 8.72 -92.10
N VAL A 861 -53.39 7.96 -93.04
CA VAL A 861 -54.81 8.09 -93.41
C VAL A 861 -55.50 6.72 -93.56
N ASP A 862 -55.34 5.83 -92.57
CA ASP A 862 -56.37 4.82 -92.27
C ASP A 862 -56.32 4.31 -90.82
N ALA A 863 -57.44 3.71 -90.38
CA ALA A 863 -57.61 2.82 -89.23
C ALA A 863 -57.01 3.25 -87.87
N ALA A 864 -57.82 3.97 -87.08
CA ALA A 864 -57.75 3.91 -85.62
C ALA A 864 -58.84 2.97 -85.05
N ALA A 865 -58.59 2.42 -83.85
CA ALA A 865 -59.54 1.89 -82.84
C ALA A 865 -59.51 0.38 -82.47
N GLU A 866 -59.95 0.14 -81.22
CA GLU A 866 -60.41 -1.09 -80.55
C GLU A 866 -59.40 -2.13 -79.98
N ALA A 867 -59.84 -2.78 -78.88
CA ALA A 867 -59.17 -3.80 -78.05
C ALA A 867 -60.23 -4.78 -77.47
N PRO A 868 -59.90 -6.05 -77.14
CA PRO A 868 -59.76 -6.53 -75.72
C PRO A 868 -58.59 -7.58 -75.56
N VAL A 869 -58.04 -8.03 -74.41
CA VAL A 869 -58.54 -8.63 -73.12
C VAL A 869 -59.19 -10.01 -73.34
N GLU A 870 -58.97 -11.13 -72.61
CA GLU A 870 -58.31 -11.55 -71.32
C GLU A 870 -56.98 -12.35 -71.50
N GLY A 871 -56.27 -12.99 -70.54
CA GLY A 871 -56.32 -13.10 -69.05
C GLY A 871 -55.67 -14.42 -68.47
N SER A 872 -55.88 -14.70 -67.17
CA SER A 872 -55.46 -15.88 -66.34
C SER A 872 -53.99 -15.98 -65.81
N GLU A 873 -53.80 -16.71 -64.69
CA GLU A 873 -52.69 -16.62 -63.70
C GLU A 873 -51.77 -17.89 -63.63
N PRO A 874 -50.81 -18.11 -62.68
CA PRO A 874 -50.31 -17.27 -61.56
C PRO A 874 -48.77 -17.24 -61.28
N ALA A 875 -48.41 -16.42 -60.26
CA ALA A 875 -47.30 -16.58 -59.29
C ALA A 875 -45.86 -16.03 -59.54
N ALA A 876 -45.42 -15.22 -58.55
CA ALA A 876 -44.09 -15.12 -57.94
C ALA A 876 -42.85 -14.49 -58.67
N ALA A 877 -42.52 -13.26 -58.23
CA ALA A 877 -41.20 -12.78 -57.76
C ALA A 877 -40.11 -12.21 -58.73
N VAL A 878 -39.19 -11.45 -58.09
CA VAL A 878 -37.80 -11.01 -58.45
C VAL A 878 -37.54 -9.83 -59.44
N GLU A 879 -36.89 -8.77 -58.90
CA GLU A 879 -35.84 -7.86 -59.46
C GLU A 879 -35.96 -6.98 -60.75
N ALA A 880 -35.04 -5.98 -60.79
CA ALA A 880 -34.33 -5.42 -61.97
C ALA A 880 -34.79 -4.12 -62.70
N THR A 881 -34.56 -2.97 -62.05
CA THR A 881 -33.68 -1.83 -62.50
C THR A 881 -33.71 -1.18 -63.91
N ALA A 882 -33.47 0.15 -63.91
CA ALA A 882 -32.76 1.00 -64.91
C ALA A 882 -33.56 1.66 -66.07
N GLU A 883 -33.25 2.88 -66.60
CA GLU A 883 -32.39 4.02 -66.15
C GLU A 883 -32.64 5.30 -67.01
N ILE A 884 -32.77 6.51 -66.38
CA ILE A 884 -32.32 7.86 -66.88
C ILE A 884 -33.06 8.43 -68.15
N PRO A 885 -33.08 9.74 -68.56
CA PRO A 885 -32.58 11.08 -68.07
C PRO A 885 -33.73 12.12 -67.77
N ALA A 886 -33.58 13.47 -67.61
CA ALA A 886 -32.57 14.36 -66.97
C ALA A 886 -33.06 15.86 -66.81
N GLU A 887 -32.36 16.86 -67.38
CA GLU A 887 -32.30 18.33 -67.04
C GLU A 887 -32.89 19.30 -68.13
N PRO A 888 -33.05 20.65 -67.96
CA PRO A 888 -32.01 21.64 -67.53
C PRO A 888 -32.40 22.98 -66.79
N VAL A 889 -31.40 23.61 -66.11
CA VAL A 889 -30.93 25.06 -66.10
C VAL A 889 -31.97 26.24 -66.06
N ALA A 890 -31.88 27.37 -65.31
CA ALA A 890 -30.78 28.14 -64.65
C ALA A 890 -31.19 29.05 -63.43
N GLU A 891 -30.18 29.60 -62.72
CA GLU A 891 -29.93 30.96 -62.12
C GLU A 891 -31.07 31.98 -61.78
N ALA A 892 -30.97 32.91 -60.80
CA ALA A 892 -30.00 33.18 -59.69
C ALA A 892 -30.48 34.29 -58.69
N ALA A 893 -29.69 34.54 -57.62
CA ALA A 893 -29.60 35.73 -56.73
C ALA A 893 -30.39 35.80 -55.39
N GLU A 894 -29.84 36.60 -54.46
CA GLU A 894 -30.08 36.75 -52.99
C GLU A 894 -31.32 37.63 -52.61
N PRO A 895 -31.67 37.95 -51.31
CA PRO A 895 -30.96 37.71 -50.02
C PRO A 895 -31.77 37.36 -48.73
N VAL A 896 -31.04 36.74 -47.78
CA VAL A 896 -30.93 36.99 -46.31
C VAL A 896 -32.17 37.19 -45.37
N ALA A 897 -32.12 36.44 -44.24
CA ALA A 897 -32.62 36.69 -42.87
C ALA A 897 -33.85 35.92 -42.29
N ALA A 898 -33.58 35.32 -41.12
CA ALA A 898 -34.44 35.03 -39.94
C ALA A 898 -35.85 34.43 -40.10
N GLU A 899 -36.06 33.24 -39.51
CA GLU A 899 -36.85 33.07 -38.27
C GLU A 899 -36.68 31.66 -37.65
N GLN A 900 -37.18 31.47 -36.42
CA GLN A 900 -37.39 30.14 -35.79
C GLN A 900 -38.81 29.64 -36.11
N PRO A 901 -39.09 28.35 -35.88
CA PRO A 901 -40.29 28.06 -35.06
C PRO A 901 -40.11 26.93 -34.03
N GLU A 902 -41.04 26.90 -33.08
CA GLU A 902 -41.08 26.03 -31.90
C GLU A 902 -41.91 24.73 -32.12
N ALA A 903 -41.85 23.83 -31.14
CA ALA A 903 -42.93 22.88 -30.84
C ALA A 903 -42.99 22.62 -29.31
N PRO A 904 -44.16 22.36 -28.69
CA PRO A 904 -44.46 22.91 -27.36
C PRO A 904 -44.75 21.89 -26.24
N ALA A 905 -44.91 22.40 -25.01
CA ALA A 905 -45.55 21.69 -23.88
C ALA A 905 -46.24 22.67 -22.90
N GLU A 906 -47.44 22.30 -22.42
CA GLU A 906 -48.24 22.99 -21.38
C GLU A 906 -47.69 22.63 -19.96
N ALA A 907 -47.67 23.49 -18.92
CA ALA A 907 -48.77 24.10 -18.14
C ALA A 907 -49.64 23.04 -17.39
N THR A 908 -50.06 23.14 -16.11
CA THR A 908 -49.95 24.14 -14.99
C THR A 908 -49.63 23.39 -13.66
N GLN A 909 -49.16 23.94 -12.51
CA GLN A 909 -49.66 25.03 -11.61
C GLN A 909 -51.09 24.79 -11.05
N GLU A 910 -51.43 25.14 -9.79
CA GLU A 910 -50.68 25.75 -8.65
C GLU A 910 -50.87 24.92 -7.33
N ALA A 911 -51.16 25.29 -6.06
CA ALA A 911 -51.41 26.50 -5.21
C ALA A 911 -51.47 26.06 -3.71
N VAL A 912 -51.46 26.87 -2.61
CA VAL A 912 -50.79 28.15 -2.24
C VAL A 912 -51.01 28.44 -0.71
N SER A 913 -50.02 29.07 -0.02
CA SER A 913 -50.05 29.81 1.29
C SER A 913 -50.56 29.12 2.61
N GLU A 914 -50.43 29.65 3.85
CA GLU A 914 -49.89 30.95 4.37
C GLU A 914 -49.48 31.00 5.88
N ALA A 915 -48.73 32.07 6.25
CA ALA A 915 -48.59 32.72 7.60
C ALA A 915 -47.74 31.99 8.69
N VAL A 916 -47.23 32.55 9.81
CA VAL A 916 -46.91 33.89 10.41
C VAL A 916 -46.02 33.62 11.67
N ALA A 917 -45.19 34.46 12.33
CA ALA A 917 -44.96 35.92 12.42
C ALA A 917 -43.45 36.25 12.15
N GLU A 918 -42.77 37.40 12.42
CA GLU A 918 -42.75 38.51 13.41
C GLU A 918 -42.08 38.16 14.78
N VAL A 919 -41.11 38.90 15.36
CA VAL A 919 -40.75 40.35 15.32
C VAL A 919 -39.22 40.58 15.11
N ALA A 920 -38.79 41.79 14.71
CA ALA A 920 -37.40 42.17 14.40
C ALA A 920 -36.73 43.15 15.40
N ALA A 921 -35.38 43.21 15.42
CA ALA A 921 -34.56 44.43 15.62
C ALA A 921 -33.03 44.16 15.60
N GLU A 922 -32.26 45.01 14.90
CA GLU A 922 -30.79 45.23 15.05
C GLU A 922 -30.56 46.51 15.92
N PRO A 923 -29.47 47.34 15.87
CA PRO A 923 -28.14 47.29 15.18
C PRO A 923 -26.92 47.87 15.98
N VAL A 924 -25.82 48.21 15.26
CA VAL A 924 -24.84 49.33 15.47
C VAL A 924 -23.40 49.03 16.00
N LEU A 925 -22.42 49.11 15.06
CA LEU A 925 -21.02 49.65 15.12
C LEU A 925 -20.04 49.14 16.23
N THR A 926 -18.72 49.41 16.28
CA THR A 926 -17.72 50.25 15.55
C THR A 926 -16.44 49.42 15.26
N ALA A 927 -15.84 49.43 14.07
CA ALA A 927 -14.81 50.35 13.54
C ALA A 927 -13.35 50.19 14.06
N GLU A 928 -12.40 50.30 13.11
CA GLU A 928 -10.92 50.42 13.22
C GLU A 928 -10.49 51.71 13.99
N PRO A 929 -9.19 51.96 14.36
CA PRO A 929 -7.95 51.47 13.71
C PRO A 929 -6.72 51.18 14.62
N GLU A 930 -5.59 50.77 14.02
CA GLU A 930 -4.34 51.58 13.99
C GLU A 930 -3.28 50.95 13.05
N ALA A 931 -2.44 51.77 12.42
CA ALA A 931 -1.37 51.34 11.52
C ALA A 931 -0.23 52.37 11.44
N GLU A 932 1.00 51.95 11.75
CA GLU A 932 2.28 52.66 11.56
C GLU A 932 3.43 51.60 11.50
N ALA A 933 4.54 51.76 10.77
CA ALA A 933 4.88 52.76 9.75
C ALA A 933 6.00 52.25 8.80
N GLU A 934 5.97 52.70 7.55
CA GLU A 934 7.15 52.91 6.68
C GLU A 934 7.71 54.34 6.94
N PRO A 935 8.92 54.81 6.49
CA PRO A 935 9.49 54.60 5.15
C PRO A 935 11.04 54.68 4.99
N VAL A 936 11.50 54.84 3.73
CA VAL A 936 12.85 55.29 3.21
C VAL A 936 14.03 54.33 3.47
N ALA A 937 14.92 54.00 2.52
CA ALA A 937 15.35 54.74 1.31
C ALA A 937 15.76 53.86 0.11
N ALA A 938 15.90 54.50 -1.06
CA ALA A 938 16.04 53.86 -2.38
C ALA A 938 17.49 53.58 -2.83
N ALA A 939 17.67 52.61 -3.74
CA ALA A 939 18.56 52.73 -4.92
C ALA A 939 18.36 51.61 -5.98
N SER A 940 17.84 51.99 -7.15
CA SER A 940 18.20 51.55 -8.52
C SER A 940 18.27 50.06 -8.97
N ALA A 941 17.74 49.86 -10.19
CA ALA A 941 18.16 48.94 -11.28
C ALA A 941 17.38 47.60 -11.48
N GLU A 942 16.97 47.40 -12.73
CA GLU A 942 16.33 46.21 -13.31
C GLU A 942 17.35 45.14 -13.75
N PRO A 943 16.94 43.88 -14.00
CA PRO A 943 17.84 42.83 -14.46
C PRO A 943 18.32 43.05 -15.92
N VAL A 944 19.62 42.91 -16.15
CA VAL A 944 20.24 42.93 -17.49
C VAL A 944 21.10 41.67 -17.69
N SER A 945 21.20 41.26 -18.95
CA SER A 945 21.93 40.10 -19.47
C SER A 945 23.46 40.27 -19.54
N GLU A 946 24.13 39.37 -20.27
CA GLU A 946 25.54 39.41 -20.70
C GLU A 946 26.57 38.95 -19.63
N ALA A 947 27.83 38.60 -19.97
CA ALA A 947 28.55 38.82 -21.24
C ALA A 947 29.55 37.70 -21.63
N ALA A 948 29.99 37.74 -22.89
CA ALA A 948 31.25 37.14 -23.35
C ALA A 948 32.47 38.02 -22.96
N PRO A 949 33.71 37.53 -23.12
CA PRO A 949 34.56 38.02 -24.24
C PRO A 949 35.57 36.95 -24.78
N ALA A 950 36.35 37.15 -25.85
CA ALA A 950 36.26 37.98 -27.08
C ALA A 950 37.43 37.64 -28.05
N ALA A 951 37.25 37.88 -29.38
CA ALA A 951 38.25 38.05 -30.46
C ALA A 951 39.29 36.90 -30.72
N GLU A 952 39.89 36.67 -31.91
CA GLU A 952 40.07 37.32 -33.22
C GLU A 952 40.03 36.22 -34.34
N ALA A 953 39.95 36.43 -35.67
CA ALA A 953 39.51 37.48 -36.61
C ALA A 953 39.52 36.89 -38.07
N ALA A 954 39.29 37.70 -39.12
CA ALA A 954 39.26 37.38 -40.58
C ALA A 954 38.09 36.48 -41.06
N ASP A 955 37.12 36.91 -41.88
CA ASP A 955 37.12 37.46 -43.28
C ASP A 955 36.93 36.37 -44.35
N GLU A 956 36.16 36.51 -45.44
CA GLU A 956 35.40 37.64 -46.04
C GLU A 956 33.99 37.18 -46.58
N PRO A 957 33.09 38.05 -47.12
CA PRO A 957 31.63 37.85 -47.02
C PRO A 957 30.84 37.68 -48.35
N VAL A 958 29.50 37.52 -48.22
CA VAL A 958 28.48 37.88 -49.23
C VAL A 958 27.35 38.68 -48.54
N LEU A 959 26.78 39.67 -49.23
CA LEU A 959 25.96 40.74 -48.65
C LEU A 959 24.44 40.60 -48.85
N VAL A 960 23.69 41.37 -48.07
CA VAL A 960 22.28 41.73 -48.29
C VAL A 960 22.20 43.22 -48.65
N ALA A 961 21.42 43.58 -49.67
CA ALA A 961 21.04 44.96 -49.99
C ALA A 961 19.70 44.98 -50.76
N ASP A 962 19.04 46.14 -50.79
CA ASP A 962 17.67 46.35 -51.30
C ASP A 962 17.65 47.55 -52.27
N ALA A 963 16.49 47.75 -52.92
CA ALA A 963 16.00 48.93 -53.66
C ALA A 963 16.35 49.14 -55.15
N ALA A 964 15.35 49.74 -55.82
CA ALA A 964 15.37 50.57 -57.03
C ALA A 964 15.11 49.96 -58.44
N ALA A 965 13.85 50.12 -58.87
CA ALA A 965 13.38 50.63 -60.18
C ALA A 965 13.62 49.85 -61.50
N GLY A 966 12.55 49.78 -62.32
CA GLY A 966 12.61 49.50 -63.76
C GLY A 966 11.70 48.35 -64.22
N GLU A 967 10.78 48.62 -65.16
CA GLU A 967 10.04 47.58 -65.88
C GLU A 967 10.94 46.89 -66.93
N PRO A 968 10.77 45.58 -67.11
CA PRO A 968 10.79 44.98 -68.44
C PRO A 968 9.46 44.30 -68.79
N ALA A 969 9.09 44.34 -70.06
CA ALA A 969 7.97 43.58 -70.60
C ALA A 969 8.21 42.05 -70.49
N PRO A 970 7.16 41.22 -70.42
CA PRO A 970 7.32 39.78 -70.24
C PRO A 970 8.00 39.11 -71.43
N GLU A 971 9.14 38.45 -71.20
CA GLU A 971 9.68 37.49 -72.16
C GLU A 971 8.74 36.28 -72.28
N ALA A 972 8.44 35.89 -73.52
CA ALA A 972 7.52 34.79 -73.78
C ALA A 972 8.16 33.44 -73.47
N GLU A 973 7.78 32.82 -72.34
CA GLU A 973 8.18 31.45 -72.01
C GLU A 973 7.78 30.50 -73.16
N ALA A 974 8.76 29.86 -73.79
CA ALA A 974 8.51 29.03 -74.97
C ALA A 974 7.53 27.87 -74.62
N PRO A 975 6.47 27.63 -75.43
CA PRO A 975 5.38 26.77 -75.04
C PRO A 975 5.85 25.31 -74.85
N LYS A 976 5.78 24.84 -73.60
CA LYS A 976 6.17 23.50 -73.18
C LYS A 976 5.49 22.43 -74.08
N PRO A 977 6.24 21.43 -74.58
CA PRO A 977 5.72 20.47 -75.54
C PRO A 977 4.61 19.62 -74.92
N ILE A 978 3.57 19.33 -75.70
CA ILE A 978 2.46 18.49 -75.24
C ILE A 978 2.88 17.03 -75.33
N LEU A 979 2.78 16.31 -74.20
CA LEU A 979 3.10 14.88 -74.12
C LEU A 979 1.92 14.05 -74.64
N LEU A 980 2.14 13.35 -75.75
CA LEU A 980 1.21 12.34 -76.27
C LEU A 980 1.55 10.97 -75.71
N TRP A 981 0.55 10.26 -75.19
CA TRP A 981 0.71 9.01 -74.47
C TRP A 981 0.14 7.84 -75.27
N ARG A 982 0.99 6.87 -75.62
CA ARG A 982 0.57 5.62 -76.29
C ARG A 982 0.92 4.39 -75.47
N GLN A 983 0.13 3.34 -75.61
CA GLN A 983 0.38 2.07 -74.93
C GLN A 983 1.64 1.40 -75.49
N GLY A 984 2.58 1.00 -74.63
CA GLY A 984 3.81 0.34 -75.08
C GLY A 984 3.54 -1.05 -75.63
N ARG A 985 3.94 -1.32 -76.89
CA ARG A 985 4.02 -2.70 -77.40
C ARG A 985 5.03 -3.49 -76.57
N PHE A 986 4.59 -4.60 -76.00
CA PHE A 986 5.48 -5.62 -75.44
C PHE A 986 6.03 -6.47 -76.59
N GLU A 987 7.32 -6.33 -76.88
CA GLU A 987 8.03 -7.29 -77.73
C GLU A 987 8.25 -8.61 -76.97
N GLN A 988 8.18 -9.72 -77.69
CA GLN A 988 8.41 -11.03 -77.11
C GLN A 988 9.90 -11.25 -76.85
N ARG A 989 10.23 -12.00 -75.78
CA ARG A 989 11.60 -12.41 -75.43
C ARG A 989 12.42 -12.89 -76.65
N PRO A 990 13.67 -12.42 -76.81
CA PRO A 990 14.69 -13.21 -77.49
C PRO A 990 14.83 -14.58 -76.81
N ARG A 991 14.80 -15.66 -77.58
CA ARG A 991 14.96 -17.03 -77.05
C ARG A 991 16.43 -17.35 -76.78
N HIS A 992 16.66 -18.15 -75.75
CA HIS A 992 17.94 -18.79 -75.44
C HIS A 992 18.45 -19.66 -76.60
N PRO A 993 19.78 -19.71 -76.76
CA PRO A 993 20.49 -20.99 -76.73
C PRO A 993 21.62 -20.98 -75.67
N GLY A 994 22.13 -22.12 -75.18
CA GLY A 994 21.59 -23.47 -75.34
C GLY A 994 22.48 -24.62 -74.84
N ARG A 995 22.17 -25.17 -73.65
CA ARG A 995 22.50 -26.54 -73.15
C ARG A 995 23.97 -26.97 -72.89
N ASN A 996 24.09 -27.91 -71.95
CA ASN A 996 25.25 -28.78 -71.62
C ASN A 996 26.48 -28.06 -70.97
N ASN A 997 27.28 -28.69 -70.09
CA ASN A 997 27.27 -30.07 -69.57
C ASN A 997 27.72 -30.16 -68.09
N ARG A 998 27.61 -31.35 -67.49
CA ARG A 998 28.10 -31.75 -66.16
C ARG A 998 29.63 -31.84 -66.08
N SER A 999 30.22 -31.44 -64.95
CA SER A 999 31.26 -32.18 -64.20
C SER A 999 31.48 -31.51 -62.83
N ARG A 1000 31.49 -32.21 -61.68
CA ARG A 1000 32.35 -33.28 -61.14
C ARG A 1000 33.58 -32.77 -60.38
N ASN A 1001 33.87 -33.45 -59.28
CA ASN A 1001 34.97 -33.26 -58.35
C ASN A 1001 36.34 -32.98 -58.98
N GLY A 1002 37.07 -32.03 -58.38
CA GLY A 1002 38.22 -32.38 -57.54
C GLY A 1002 39.63 -32.29 -58.14
N GLN A 1003 40.60 -32.23 -57.21
CA GLN A 1003 42.07 -32.11 -57.38
C GLN A 1003 42.52 -30.77 -58.00
N ALA A 1004 43.30 -29.88 -57.35
CA ALA A 1004 44.34 -29.92 -56.31
C ALA A 1004 45.79 -29.88 -56.85
N ARG A 1005 46.40 -28.68 -56.69
CA ARG A 1005 47.82 -28.42 -56.45
C ARG A 1005 47.86 -27.20 -55.49
N GLY A 1006 48.71 -27.10 -54.47
CA GLY A 1006 49.58 -28.11 -53.88
C GLY A 1006 50.90 -27.51 -53.36
N ARG A 1007 51.07 -27.52 -52.02
CA ARG A 1007 52.35 -27.34 -51.29
C ARG A 1007 52.94 -25.91 -51.33
N SER A 1008 53.57 -25.37 -50.29
CA SER A 1008 54.32 -25.93 -49.14
C SER A 1008 53.92 -25.24 -47.81
N ASP A 1009 53.55 -25.95 -46.74
CA ASP A 1009 54.38 -26.63 -45.71
C ASP A 1009 54.60 -25.74 -44.45
N ALA A 1010 54.68 -26.36 -43.26
CA ALA A 1010 54.69 -25.69 -41.94
C ALA A 1010 56.11 -25.50 -41.36
N PRO A 1011 56.25 -24.79 -40.23
CA PRO A 1011 56.35 -25.47 -38.91
C PRO A 1011 55.48 -24.77 -37.83
N ALA A 1012 55.40 -25.17 -36.55
CA ALA A 1012 55.53 -26.42 -35.79
C ALA A 1012 55.68 -26.00 -34.30
N ASP A 1013 54.88 -26.59 -33.41
CA ASP A 1013 55.10 -26.82 -31.97
C ASP A 1013 55.33 -25.71 -30.91
N ALA A 1014 54.77 -26.02 -29.72
CA ALA A 1014 55.24 -25.74 -28.35
C ALA A 1014 55.19 -24.33 -27.71
N ALA A 1015 54.15 -24.14 -26.88
CA ALA A 1015 54.21 -23.77 -25.44
C ALA A 1015 55.05 -22.57 -24.91
N GLY A 1016 54.37 -21.67 -24.17
CA GLY A 1016 54.80 -21.38 -22.79
C GLY A 1016 55.32 -19.98 -22.38
N ALA A 1017 54.43 -18.98 -22.30
CA ALA A 1017 54.60 -17.79 -21.43
C ALA A 1017 55.79 -16.82 -21.78
N PRO A 1018 56.27 -15.90 -20.90
CA PRO A 1018 55.72 -14.53 -20.84
C PRO A 1018 56.73 -13.34 -20.84
N ALA A 1019 56.18 -12.10 -20.76
CA ALA A 1019 56.74 -10.89 -20.11
C ALA A 1019 57.43 -9.74 -20.91
N ALA A 1020 57.41 -8.54 -20.28
CA ALA A 1020 58.40 -7.43 -20.27
C ALA A 1020 58.63 -6.46 -21.47
N ALA A 1021 57.81 -5.40 -21.55
CA ALA A 1021 58.17 -3.98 -21.31
C ALA A 1021 59.40 -3.24 -21.96
N THR A 1022 59.10 -2.35 -22.93
CA THR A 1022 59.60 -0.92 -23.09
C THR A 1022 61.11 -0.60 -23.34
N PRO A 1023 61.54 0.66 -23.68
CA PRO A 1023 60.81 1.96 -23.82
C PRO A 1023 61.10 2.86 -25.06
N GLY A 1024 60.29 3.93 -25.23
CA GLY A 1024 60.66 5.21 -25.90
C GLY A 1024 59.49 5.91 -26.65
N GLU A 1025 59.41 7.24 -26.83
CA GLU A 1025 59.98 8.36 -26.03
C GLU A 1025 59.14 9.66 -26.18
N ARG A 1026 59.47 10.62 -27.08
CA ARG A 1026 59.01 12.04 -27.07
C ARG A 1026 59.01 12.69 -28.49
N PRO A 1027 58.52 13.95 -28.72
CA PRO A 1027 58.20 15.03 -27.76
C PRO A 1027 56.84 15.77 -27.88
N ALA A 1028 56.74 16.82 -27.06
CA ALA A 1028 55.65 17.76 -26.73
C ALA A 1028 55.33 18.82 -27.82
N HIS A 1029 54.50 19.87 -27.62
CA HIS A 1029 53.86 20.53 -26.45
C HIS A 1029 52.54 21.22 -26.94
N GLU A 1030 51.68 21.95 -26.21
CA GLU A 1030 51.57 22.54 -24.85
C GLU A 1030 50.04 22.63 -24.52
N GLY A 1031 49.47 22.88 -23.33
CA GLY A 1031 49.93 23.30 -21.99
C GLY A 1031 48.87 22.91 -20.94
N ARG A 1032 48.20 23.77 -20.15
CA ARG A 1032 48.41 25.09 -19.51
C ARG A 1032 47.10 25.41 -18.72
N ARG A 1033 47.05 26.06 -17.55
CA ARG A 1033 47.98 26.33 -16.43
C ARG A 1033 47.13 26.92 -15.27
N ASP A 1034 47.41 26.78 -13.96
CA ASP A 1034 48.40 25.96 -13.23
C ASP A 1034 47.72 24.78 -12.50
N GLY A 1035 47.26 24.81 -11.23
CA GLY A 1035 47.44 25.74 -10.11
C GLY A 1035 46.43 25.48 -8.97
N SER A 1036 46.77 25.33 -7.68
CA SER A 1036 48.09 25.14 -7.03
C SER A 1036 47.96 24.31 -5.73
N GLY A 1037 49.04 23.63 -5.31
CA GLY A 1037 49.29 23.30 -3.88
C GLY A 1037 49.47 21.81 -3.50
N LYS A 1038 50.54 21.51 -2.75
CA LYS A 1038 50.93 20.21 -2.11
C LYS A 1038 51.60 20.54 -0.74
N PRO A 1039 52.06 19.60 0.14
CA PRO A 1039 52.07 18.12 0.11
C PRO A 1039 51.59 17.40 1.41
N ARG A 1040 51.78 16.07 1.48
CA ARG A 1040 51.70 15.20 2.68
C ARG A 1040 53.00 15.16 3.50
N PHE A 1041 52.91 14.76 4.78
CA PHE A 1041 53.96 14.13 5.62
C PHE A 1041 53.29 13.31 6.76
N ASP A 1042 54.02 12.63 7.67
CA ASP A 1042 54.39 11.20 7.53
C ASP A 1042 54.17 10.44 8.87
N ARG A 1043 54.52 9.15 8.95
CA ARG A 1043 54.25 8.18 10.03
C ARG A 1043 55.12 8.32 11.31
N SER A 1044 54.72 7.52 12.32
CA SER A 1044 55.45 7.04 13.52
C SER A 1044 55.12 7.79 14.83
N LYS A 1045 55.18 7.20 16.04
CA LYS A 1045 55.64 5.87 16.52
C LYS A 1045 54.70 5.35 17.64
N PHE A 1046 54.50 4.04 17.79
CA PHE A 1046 54.96 3.26 18.97
C PHE A 1046 54.48 1.79 18.98
N LYS A 1047 55.40 0.87 19.29
CA LYS A 1047 55.15 -0.49 19.81
C LYS A 1047 56.47 -1.14 20.25
N PRO A 1048 56.53 -1.77 21.43
CA PRO A 1048 57.49 -2.87 21.68
C PRO A 1048 56.85 -4.25 21.48
N LYS A 1049 57.66 -5.31 21.56
CA LYS A 1049 57.28 -6.73 21.44
C LYS A 1049 58.11 -7.58 22.46
N PRO A 1050 58.17 -8.94 22.44
CA PRO A 1050 58.12 -9.73 23.67
C PRO A 1050 59.46 -10.40 24.05
N GLN A 1051 59.44 -11.16 25.15
CA GLN A 1051 60.40 -12.22 25.47
C GLN A 1051 59.67 -13.46 25.99
N GLY A 1052 60.36 -14.60 25.99
CA GLY A 1052 59.88 -15.87 26.56
C GLY A 1052 60.96 -16.95 26.51
N GLU A 1053 61.06 -17.73 27.59
CA GLU A 1053 61.98 -18.85 27.81
C GLU A 1053 61.24 -19.90 28.65
N GLY A 1054 61.45 -21.22 28.54
CA GLY A 1054 62.28 -21.97 27.60
C GLY A 1054 62.03 -23.49 27.70
N GLU A 1055 62.49 -24.26 26.72
CA GLU A 1055 62.54 -25.74 26.75
C GLU A 1055 63.95 -26.20 27.18
N PRO A 1056 64.10 -27.42 27.73
CA PRO A 1056 64.89 -28.38 26.95
C PRO A 1056 64.35 -29.82 26.93
N ARG A 1057 64.82 -30.57 25.91
CA ARG A 1057 64.59 -32.01 25.65
C ARG A 1057 65.52 -32.87 26.56
N ARG A 1058 65.55 -34.22 26.57
CA ARG A 1058 65.54 -35.15 25.42
C ARG A 1058 65.55 -36.66 25.82
N GLU A 1059 64.94 -37.51 24.96
CA GLU A 1059 65.15 -38.96 24.68
C GLU A 1059 65.49 -40.01 25.80
N GLY A 1060 64.70 -41.10 25.87
CA GLY A 1060 65.04 -42.36 26.58
C GLY A 1060 64.00 -43.49 26.37
N ARG A 1061 64.43 -44.76 26.31
CA ARG A 1061 63.63 -46.02 26.13
C ARG A 1061 64.19 -47.12 27.08
N PRO A 1062 63.64 -48.35 27.16
CA PRO A 1062 62.26 -48.83 27.40
C PRO A 1062 62.21 -49.90 28.55
N GLN A 1063 61.13 -50.70 28.64
CA GLN A 1063 60.90 -51.87 29.55
C GLN A 1063 60.75 -51.54 31.07
N GLY A 1064 59.99 -52.31 31.87
CA GLY A 1064 58.95 -53.29 31.49
C GLY A 1064 58.54 -54.31 32.58
N GLU A 1065 57.31 -54.21 33.10
CA GLU A 1065 56.45 -55.29 33.67
C GLU A 1065 55.01 -54.73 33.85
N ARG A 1066 53.85 -55.43 34.01
CA ARG A 1066 53.41 -56.83 34.22
C ARG A 1066 53.61 -57.44 35.63
N PRO A 1067 52.93 -58.56 35.98
CA PRO A 1067 51.84 -59.29 35.30
C PRO A 1067 50.46 -59.04 36.00
N ASP A 1068 49.31 -59.65 35.67
CA ASP A 1068 48.96 -60.54 34.55
C ASP A 1068 47.50 -60.34 34.03
N ARG A 1069 47.24 -60.98 32.88
CA ARG A 1069 46.00 -61.59 32.32
C ARG A 1069 44.59 -61.41 32.96
N ARG A 1070 43.50 -61.58 32.20
CA ARG A 1070 43.40 -62.30 30.89
C ARG A 1070 42.70 -61.54 29.74
N GLU A 1071 41.75 -62.20 29.07
CA GLU A 1071 41.30 -62.02 27.67
C GLU A 1071 39.81 -62.46 27.61
N GLY A 1072 38.94 -61.99 26.71
CA GLY A 1072 39.08 -61.05 25.59
C GLY A 1072 37.79 -60.98 24.75
N ARG A 1073 37.67 -59.99 23.85
CA ARG A 1073 36.56 -59.86 22.87
C ARG A 1073 36.81 -60.73 21.62
N PRO A 1074 35.78 -61.00 20.80
CA PRO A 1074 35.80 -60.38 19.46
C PRO A 1074 34.42 -59.93 18.96
N ASP A 1075 34.40 -59.33 17.77
CA ASP A 1075 33.25 -58.67 17.15
C ASP A 1075 32.56 -59.51 16.04
N TRP A 1076 31.48 -58.93 15.49
CA TRP A 1076 31.13 -58.87 14.06
C TRP A 1076 29.78 -59.49 13.60
N LYS A 1077 29.47 -59.29 12.30
CA LYS A 1077 28.12 -59.33 11.70
C LYS A 1077 27.63 -60.74 11.36
N GLY A 1078 26.30 -60.91 11.43
CA GLY A 1078 25.53 -61.55 10.37
C GLY A 1078 24.81 -62.86 10.73
N GLY A 1079 23.61 -63.05 10.19
CA GLY A 1079 22.85 -64.32 10.26
C GLY A 1079 21.36 -64.16 10.52
N ARG A 1080 20.54 -64.49 9.51
CA ARG A 1080 19.18 -65.03 9.65
C ARG A 1080 19.30 -66.53 10.05
N PRO A 1081 18.33 -67.18 10.72
CA PRO A 1081 17.03 -67.50 10.08
C PRO A 1081 15.78 -67.60 11.00
N ASP A 1082 14.65 -67.90 10.36
CA ASP A 1082 13.31 -68.15 10.90
C ASP A 1082 13.17 -69.52 11.60
N GLY A 1083 12.18 -69.69 12.51
CA GLY A 1083 11.88 -71.01 13.10
C GLY A 1083 10.78 -71.06 14.18
N LYS A 1084 9.55 -71.46 13.78
CA LYS A 1084 8.32 -71.63 14.59
C LYS A 1084 8.48 -72.38 15.95
N GLY A 1085 7.63 -72.05 16.94
CA GLY A 1085 7.03 -73.07 17.82
C GLY A 1085 6.52 -72.64 19.22
N GLY A 1086 5.21 -72.80 19.47
CA GLY A 1086 4.65 -73.02 20.82
C GLY A 1086 4.15 -71.82 21.63
N GLY A 1087 3.00 -72.01 22.29
CA GLY A 1087 2.50 -71.25 23.45
C GLY A 1087 1.98 -72.25 24.51
N PRO A 1088 1.27 -71.84 25.60
CA PRO A 1088 0.57 -70.57 25.77
C PRO A 1088 0.80 -69.85 27.14
N ASP A 1089 -0.12 -68.92 27.44
CA ASP A 1089 -0.51 -68.31 28.74
C ASP A 1089 0.15 -67.00 29.28
N ARG A 1090 -0.74 -66.02 29.50
CA ARG A 1090 -0.82 -64.97 30.56
C ARG A 1090 0.49 -64.33 31.09
N ALA A 1091 0.67 -62.99 31.12
CA ALA A 1091 -0.30 -61.89 31.01
C ALA A 1091 0.35 -60.47 30.86
N LYS A 1092 -0.50 -59.48 30.53
CA LYS A 1092 -0.36 -58.00 30.70
C LYS A 1092 0.84 -57.27 30.05
N GLY A 1093 0.51 -56.41 29.07
CA GLY A 1093 1.33 -55.28 28.61
C GLY A 1093 2.24 -55.60 27.41
N GLY A 1094 2.38 -54.73 26.40
CA GLY A 1094 1.59 -53.53 26.11
C GLY A 1094 2.26 -52.56 25.13
N GLY A 1095 1.98 -52.67 23.83
CA GLY A 1095 2.32 -51.59 22.87
C GLY A 1095 2.43 -51.98 21.39
N LYS A 1096 1.41 -51.58 20.60
CA LYS A 1096 1.44 -50.96 19.23
C LYS A 1096 2.22 -51.69 18.08
N PRO A 1097 1.81 -51.57 16.79
CA PRO A 1097 1.34 -50.31 16.19
C PRO A 1097 0.24 -50.37 15.08
N ALA A 1098 -0.15 -49.15 14.65
CA ALA A 1098 -0.60 -48.72 13.32
C ALA A 1098 -1.77 -49.44 12.58
N PHE A 1099 -2.81 -48.65 12.25
CA PHE A 1099 -3.56 -48.81 11.00
C PHE A 1099 -4.06 -47.44 10.46
N GLN A 1100 -4.46 -47.41 9.18
CA GLN A 1100 -4.93 -46.23 8.42
C GLN A 1100 -6.38 -45.82 8.78
N PRO A 1101 -6.78 -44.56 8.51
CA PRO A 1101 -8.10 -44.05 8.86
C PRO A 1101 -9.22 -44.53 7.90
N LYS A 1102 -10.39 -44.82 8.47
CA LYS A 1102 -11.70 -44.69 7.81
C LYS A 1102 -12.63 -43.89 8.73
N PRO A 1103 -13.60 -43.13 8.18
CA PRO A 1103 -14.38 -42.17 8.96
C PRO A 1103 -15.39 -42.87 9.88
N ARG A 1104 -15.75 -42.21 10.99
CA ARG A 1104 -16.89 -42.64 11.82
C ARG A 1104 -17.62 -41.47 12.47
N GLU A 1105 -18.85 -41.30 12.01
CA GLU A 1105 -20.07 -40.90 12.72
C GLU A 1105 -19.92 -40.30 14.13
N GLU A 1106 -20.46 -39.09 14.31
CA GLU A 1106 -20.63 -38.46 15.61
C GLU A 1106 -21.66 -39.22 16.49
N ARG A 1107 -21.48 -39.15 17.81
CA ARG A 1107 -22.52 -39.45 18.79
C ARG A 1107 -22.59 -38.32 19.83
N PRO A 1108 -23.80 -37.89 20.22
CA PRO A 1108 -23.98 -36.70 21.04
C PRO A 1108 -23.51 -36.88 22.48
N VAL A 1109 -23.12 -35.75 23.09
CA VAL A 1109 -22.63 -35.65 24.48
C VAL A 1109 -23.78 -35.86 25.47
N ARG A 1110 -23.53 -36.62 26.55
CA ARG A 1110 -24.39 -36.65 27.74
C ARG A 1110 -23.99 -35.50 28.67
N PHE A 1111 -24.95 -34.66 29.03
CA PHE A 1111 -24.78 -33.65 30.08
C PHE A 1111 -25.15 -34.19 31.46
N ASP A 1112 -24.52 -33.63 32.48
CA ASP A 1112 -24.79 -33.87 33.90
C ASP A 1112 -26.05 -33.09 34.33
N PRO A 1113 -27.09 -33.76 34.88
CA PRO A 1113 -28.38 -33.11 35.20
C PRO A 1113 -28.30 -32.07 36.33
N ASP A 1114 -27.32 -32.14 37.24
CA ASP A 1114 -27.20 -31.19 38.36
C ASP A 1114 -26.30 -29.97 38.03
N SER A 1115 -25.81 -29.88 36.80
CA SER A 1115 -25.03 -28.73 36.33
C SER A 1115 -25.88 -27.44 36.29
N PRO A 1116 -25.39 -26.29 36.82
CA PRO A 1116 -26.08 -25.00 36.70
C PRO A 1116 -26.39 -24.59 35.25
N PHE A 1117 -25.58 -25.06 34.29
CA PHE A 1117 -25.77 -24.80 32.87
C PHE A 1117 -26.97 -25.55 32.27
N ALA A 1118 -27.40 -26.68 32.84
CA ALA A 1118 -28.61 -27.39 32.41
C ALA A 1118 -29.88 -26.57 32.69
N LYS A 1119 -29.92 -25.86 33.82
CA LYS A 1119 -31.03 -24.95 34.18
C LYS A 1119 -31.08 -23.72 33.27
N LEU A 1120 -29.92 -23.17 32.88
CA LEU A 1120 -29.84 -22.09 31.88
C LEU A 1120 -30.25 -22.55 30.47
N ALA A 1121 -29.92 -23.78 30.07
CA ALA A 1121 -30.40 -24.36 28.81
C ALA A 1121 -31.93 -24.52 28.79
N ALA A 1122 -32.50 -25.08 29.86
CA ALA A 1122 -33.95 -25.23 30.00
C ALA A 1122 -34.69 -23.87 29.96
N LEU A 1123 -34.14 -22.83 30.60
CA LEU A 1123 -34.70 -21.47 30.55
C LEU A 1123 -34.65 -20.88 29.12
N ARG A 1124 -33.58 -21.17 28.37
CA ARG A 1124 -33.38 -20.69 26.99
C ARG A 1124 -34.35 -21.34 26.00
N ASP A 1125 -34.73 -22.60 26.22
CA ASP A 1125 -35.72 -23.29 25.39
C ASP A 1125 -37.17 -22.98 25.81
N GLN A 1126 -37.40 -22.59 27.08
CA GLN A 1126 -38.68 -22.00 27.50
C GLN A 1126 -38.90 -20.59 26.88
N LEU A 1127 -37.84 -19.81 26.68
CA LEU A 1127 -37.88 -18.50 25.99
C LEU A 1127 -37.92 -18.62 24.44
N LYS A 1128 -38.20 -19.81 23.90
CA LYS A 1128 -38.33 -20.11 22.46
C LYS A 1128 -39.66 -20.76 22.09
N LYS A 1129 -40.63 -20.76 23.01
CA LYS A 1129 -42.03 -21.14 22.79
C LYS A 1129 -42.94 -19.99 23.18
#